data_AF-A0A0M2T1W2-F1
#
_entry.id   AF-A0A0M2T1W2-F1
#
_cell.length_a   1.000
_cell.length_b   1.000
_cell.length_c   1.000
_cell.angle_alpha   90.00
_cell.angle_beta   90.00
_cell.angle_gamma   90.00
#
_symmetry.space_group_name_H-M   'P 1'
#
loop_
_entity.id
_entity.type
_entity.pdbx_description
1 polymer ?
#
loop_
_entity_poly.entity_id
_entity_poly.type
_entity_poly.pdbx_seq_one_letter_code
_entity_poly.pdbx_strand_id
1 'polypeptide(L)'
;MKKTNYSQKIISYFVICCLSFSSFLYYFPGTKALSAPGDLLIEIHSPQEEATFESAKAEFAGLISSEGTPPESLTFNIYELQEEPAEPVAITNEGQLDLVYKERYAEWSFSKEFADGQHTILLVLEDESSNKAEILHTFTVQATVAPSPVQEEPAADAVHEPATAVTEEEATTVPEKEAAAEDKEAGAETGLGTIPETTAGTEEEKDETNEQTVQVPRPYALEMNILPNGESDRSRSMPAEDMTGVPADSSIEVLVKESGTLTFPEESLILLSPAGKPIASKERAFGLLPVKKDGIYRIVFTPTEMLDFSTTYYVFINPAITNDGKGRIFQRFFKFTTAPKVPSHEIHGNFSNNTNSCANCHSTHNGNDPKLLGGKYGADTAKNLCMACHDGTGGAPMPDHADASNQHFAYSGGLEATYSCTTCHNPHTGWDKDNPNKLTNHPATAYKKQGTATGIAADFSLCLQCHNGSKAADISKYYKESALLEESGHNIAAEDGTPLNGQLACADCHETHGSNNLKMLKENLGNAPVADKNKYKTTGTGWTIQNEQSFCLKCHDGGTELYGKKAAYNKELKEHQDESASCSSCHGTGSDAKEQMRSAAHAPKKLKLEPVIDQESDAGIPGEATGQETEIKSESTEAETQTQTPTEPEQAKDAQAAVGP
;
A
#
# COMPACT_ATOMS: atom_id res chain seq x y z
N MET A 1 -59.43 -49.09 -18.21
CA MET A 1 -58.05 -49.41 -17.79
C MET A 1 -57.20 -48.17 -17.95
N LYS A 2 -56.48 -47.68 -16.93
CA LYS A 2 -55.56 -46.54 -17.08
C LYS A 2 -54.22 -47.04 -17.63
N LYS A 3 -53.79 -46.55 -18.81
CA LYS A 3 -52.42 -46.79 -19.31
C LYS A 3 -51.45 -45.95 -18.48
N THR A 4 -50.59 -46.60 -17.70
CA THR A 4 -49.51 -45.94 -16.95
C THR A 4 -48.31 -45.68 -17.86
N ASN A 5 -47.73 -44.47 -17.80
CA ASN A 5 -46.55 -44.10 -18.60
C ASN A 5 -45.26 -44.78 -18.10
N TYR A 6 -45.15 -46.08 -18.37
CA TYR A 6 -44.00 -46.89 -17.96
C TYR A 6 -42.70 -46.47 -18.70
N SER A 7 -42.82 -46.17 -20.00
CA SER A 7 -41.73 -45.65 -20.85
C SER A 7 -41.05 -44.42 -20.23
N GLN A 8 -41.84 -43.45 -19.78
CA GLN A 8 -41.35 -42.18 -19.25
C GLN A 8 -40.48 -42.36 -18.00
N LYS A 9 -40.77 -43.37 -17.16
CA LYS A 9 -39.93 -43.73 -16.01
C LYS A 9 -38.62 -44.41 -16.41
N ILE A 10 -38.64 -45.28 -17.42
CA ILE A 10 -37.43 -45.96 -17.92
C ILE A 10 -36.43 -44.93 -18.46
N ILE A 11 -36.91 -43.93 -19.21
CA ILE A 11 -36.08 -42.84 -19.75
C ILE A 11 -35.42 -42.05 -18.59
N SER A 12 -36.17 -41.70 -17.55
CA SER A 12 -35.62 -41.01 -16.36
C SER A 12 -34.51 -41.81 -15.67
N TYR A 13 -34.70 -43.12 -15.46
CA TYR A 13 -33.67 -43.96 -14.86
C TYR A 13 -32.42 -44.09 -15.75
N PHE A 14 -32.59 -44.17 -17.08
CA PHE A 14 -31.47 -44.25 -18.00
C PHE A 14 -30.59 -42.98 -17.95
N VAL A 15 -31.20 -41.80 -17.94
CA VAL A 15 -30.49 -40.51 -17.80
C VAL A 15 -29.71 -40.43 -16.47
N ILE A 16 -30.31 -40.86 -15.36
CA ILE A 16 -29.66 -40.88 -14.04
C ILE A 16 -28.45 -41.84 -14.03
N CYS A 17 -28.59 -43.03 -14.63
CA CYS A 17 -27.48 -43.98 -14.77
C CYS A 17 -26.34 -43.41 -15.65
N CYS A 18 -26.66 -42.75 -16.77
CA CYS A 18 -25.64 -42.14 -17.63
C CYS A 18 -24.84 -41.05 -16.91
N LEU A 19 -25.52 -40.15 -16.19
CA LEU A 19 -24.87 -39.10 -15.38
C LEU A 19 -23.98 -39.69 -14.27
N SER A 20 -24.44 -40.77 -13.64
CA SER A 20 -23.66 -41.50 -12.62
C SER A 20 -22.42 -42.17 -13.22
N PHE A 21 -22.53 -42.78 -14.41
CA PHE A 21 -21.40 -43.45 -15.07
C PHE A 21 -20.37 -42.48 -15.63
N SER A 22 -20.77 -41.30 -16.15
CA SER A 22 -19.81 -40.27 -16.57
C SER A 22 -18.90 -39.83 -15.43
N SER A 23 -19.42 -39.74 -14.20
CA SER A 23 -18.62 -39.37 -13.03
C SER A 23 -17.52 -40.37 -12.66
N PHE A 24 -17.68 -41.66 -13.00
CA PHE A 24 -16.66 -42.69 -12.74
C PHE A 24 -15.58 -42.78 -13.84
N LEU A 25 -15.85 -42.29 -15.06
CA LEU A 25 -14.93 -42.46 -16.20
C LEU A 25 -13.80 -41.41 -16.27
N TYR A 26 -13.81 -40.39 -15.42
CA TYR A 26 -12.76 -39.35 -15.36
C TYR A 26 -11.72 -39.57 -14.26
N TYR A 27 -11.83 -40.62 -13.43
CA TYR A 27 -10.87 -40.89 -12.36
C TYR A 27 -9.63 -41.65 -12.88
N PHE A 28 -8.75 -40.95 -13.60
CA PHE A 28 -7.43 -41.45 -14.01
C PHE A 28 -6.35 -41.05 -12.98
N PRO A 29 -5.79 -41.99 -12.19
CA PRO A 29 -4.65 -41.71 -11.31
C PRO A 29 -3.34 -41.63 -12.11
N GLY A 30 -3.22 -40.62 -12.96
CA GLY A 30 -2.07 -40.37 -13.84
C GLY A 30 -1.10 -39.35 -13.27
N THR A 31 -0.42 -39.64 -12.16
CA THR A 31 0.53 -38.72 -11.51
C THR A 31 1.83 -38.57 -12.29
N LYS A 32 1.78 -37.82 -13.39
CA LYS A 32 2.92 -37.12 -13.98
C LYS A 32 2.80 -35.65 -13.61
N ALA A 33 3.08 -35.34 -12.34
CA ALA A 33 3.35 -33.96 -11.95
C ALA A 33 4.61 -33.51 -12.71
N LEU A 34 4.47 -32.50 -13.55
CA LEU A 34 5.61 -31.67 -13.92
C LEU A 34 5.92 -30.84 -12.67
N SER A 35 7.10 -31.02 -12.10
CA SER A 35 7.55 -30.14 -11.02
C SER A 35 7.63 -28.71 -11.56
N ALA A 36 7.45 -27.73 -10.67
CA ALA A 36 7.92 -26.39 -10.99
C ALA A 36 9.44 -26.45 -11.29
N PRO A 37 9.98 -25.56 -12.15
CA PRO A 37 11.42 -25.32 -12.17
C PRO A 37 11.84 -24.91 -10.75
N GLY A 38 12.86 -25.57 -10.22
CA GLY A 38 13.23 -25.41 -8.82
C GLY A 38 14.00 -24.12 -8.56
N ASP A 39 13.79 -23.56 -7.37
CA ASP A 39 14.35 -22.28 -6.97
C ASP A 39 15.89 -22.26 -7.10
N LEU A 40 16.43 -21.11 -7.52
CA LEU A 40 17.86 -20.83 -7.54
C LEU A 40 18.29 -20.26 -6.19
N LEU A 41 19.38 -20.78 -5.63
CA LEU A 41 19.88 -20.40 -4.31
C LEU A 41 21.33 -19.92 -4.40
N ILE A 42 21.61 -18.79 -3.74
CA ILE A 42 22.96 -18.26 -3.49
C ILE A 42 23.11 -18.12 -1.97
N GLU A 43 24.16 -18.71 -1.40
CA GLU A 43 24.53 -18.53 0.01
C GLU A 43 25.93 -17.94 0.10
N ILE A 44 26.15 -17.00 1.02
CA ILE A 44 27.46 -16.41 1.35
C ILE A 44 27.87 -16.95 2.73
N HIS A 45 29.03 -17.60 2.81
CA HIS A 45 29.59 -18.14 4.06
C HIS A 45 30.68 -17.24 4.66
N SER A 46 31.42 -16.53 3.81
CA SER A 46 32.45 -15.56 4.20
C SER A 46 32.53 -14.45 3.17
N PRO A 47 32.74 -13.18 3.57
CA PRO A 47 32.69 -12.70 4.94
C PRO A 47 31.22 -12.65 5.45
N GLN A 48 31.00 -12.07 6.63
CA GLN A 48 29.65 -11.70 7.06
C GLN A 48 29.28 -10.31 6.51
N GLU A 49 27.98 -9.99 6.47
CA GLU A 49 27.49 -8.64 6.13
C GLU A 49 28.15 -7.58 7.03
N GLU A 50 28.46 -6.41 6.46
CA GLU A 50 29.15 -5.28 7.11
C GLU A 50 30.60 -5.57 7.56
N ALA A 51 31.21 -6.67 7.14
CA ALA A 51 32.60 -6.98 7.47
C ALA A 51 33.61 -5.93 6.96
N THR A 52 34.73 -5.78 7.69
CA THR A 52 35.84 -4.90 7.34
C THR A 52 37.08 -5.69 6.97
N PHE A 53 37.72 -5.35 5.85
CA PHE A 53 39.00 -5.90 5.41
C PHE A 53 40.13 -4.89 5.64
N GLU A 54 41.16 -5.28 6.38
CA GLU A 54 42.39 -4.48 6.64
C GLU A 54 43.34 -4.41 5.42
N SER A 55 42.95 -5.01 4.29
CA SER A 55 43.69 -5.10 3.05
C SER A 55 42.79 -4.85 1.85
N ALA A 56 43.31 -4.19 0.80
CA ALA A 56 42.61 -3.95 -0.46
C ALA A 56 42.03 -5.22 -1.10
N LYS A 57 42.70 -6.37 -0.93
CA LYS A 57 42.20 -7.68 -1.38
C LYS A 57 41.09 -8.16 -0.45
N ALA A 58 39.87 -8.29 -0.98
CA ALA A 58 38.76 -8.95 -0.32
C ALA A 58 38.59 -10.39 -0.84
N GLU A 59 38.03 -11.28 0.00
CA GLU A 59 37.84 -12.70 -0.30
C GLU A 59 36.43 -13.14 0.15
N PHE A 60 35.69 -13.71 -0.79
CA PHE A 60 34.30 -14.15 -0.64
C PHE A 60 34.22 -15.65 -0.93
N ALA A 61 33.37 -16.38 -0.20
CA ALA A 61 33.11 -17.80 -0.43
C ALA A 61 31.69 -18.20 -0.02
N GLY A 62 31.12 -19.20 -0.69
CA GLY A 62 29.75 -19.61 -0.47
C GLY A 62 29.31 -20.82 -1.30
N LEU A 63 27.99 -20.99 -1.42
CA LEU A 63 27.35 -22.03 -2.23
C LEU A 63 26.41 -21.44 -3.29
N ILE A 64 26.23 -22.17 -4.39
CA ILE A 64 25.14 -21.97 -5.36
C ILE A 64 24.47 -23.31 -5.69
N SER A 65 23.14 -23.33 -5.80
CA SER A 65 22.39 -24.55 -6.17
C SER A 65 21.07 -24.26 -6.88
N SER A 66 20.48 -25.30 -7.48
CA SER A 66 19.17 -25.29 -8.15
C SER A 66 18.46 -26.62 -7.94
N GLU A 67 17.14 -26.60 -7.71
CA GLU A 67 16.32 -27.82 -7.74
C GLU A 67 16.02 -28.26 -9.20
N GLY A 68 16.98 -28.97 -9.80
CA GLY A 68 16.79 -29.71 -11.06
C GLY A 68 17.72 -29.31 -12.21
N THR A 69 18.32 -28.12 -12.14
CA THR A 69 19.41 -27.73 -13.05
C THR A 69 20.76 -28.15 -12.46
N PRO A 70 21.61 -28.91 -13.17
CA PRO A 70 22.96 -29.24 -12.71
C PRO A 70 23.76 -27.95 -12.48
N PRO A 71 24.60 -27.85 -11.44
CA PRO A 71 25.31 -26.61 -11.12
C PRO A 71 26.28 -26.18 -12.24
N GLU A 72 26.76 -27.10 -13.08
CA GLU A 72 27.56 -26.79 -14.27
C GLU A 72 26.79 -26.13 -15.43
N SER A 73 25.46 -26.11 -15.38
CA SER A 73 24.57 -25.35 -16.30
C SER A 73 24.17 -23.98 -15.75
N LEU A 74 24.64 -23.59 -14.56
CA LEU A 74 24.32 -22.30 -13.95
C LEU A 74 25.37 -21.24 -14.32
N THR A 75 24.91 -20.03 -14.66
CA THR A 75 25.76 -18.87 -14.93
C THR A 75 25.83 -17.99 -13.68
N PHE A 76 27.03 -17.81 -13.11
CA PHE A 76 27.23 -17.00 -11.92
C PHE A 76 28.04 -15.74 -12.25
N ASN A 77 27.47 -14.57 -11.95
CA ASN A 77 28.05 -13.25 -12.21
C ASN A 77 28.13 -12.43 -10.92
N ILE A 78 29.13 -11.55 -10.84
CA ILE A 78 29.33 -10.64 -9.71
C ILE A 78 29.50 -9.23 -10.26
N TYR A 79 28.75 -8.29 -9.71
CA TYR A 79 28.78 -6.87 -10.07
C TYR A 79 29.13 -6.02 -8.84
N GLU A 80 29.69 -4.85 -9.08
CA GLU A 80 29.98 -3.82 -8.08
C GLU A 80 29.06 -2.63 -8.29
N LEU A 81 28.40 -2.19 -7.21
CA LEU A 81 27.54 -1.01 -7.21
C LEU A 81 28.35 0.21 -6.76
N GLN A 82 28.30 1.27 -7.56
CA GLN A 82 28.88 2.58 -7.22
C GLN A 82 27.77 3.49 -6.66
N GLU A 83 28.15 4.60 -6.00
CA GLU A 83 27.20 5.55 -5.40
C GLU A 83 26.14 6.04 -6.42
N GLU A 84 24.89 6.20 -5.98
CA GLU A 84 23.78 6.52 -6.89
C GLU A 84 23.91 7.88 -7.60
N PRO A 85 23.47 8.01 -8.87
CA PRO A 85 22.93 6.96 -9.73
C PRO A 85 24.00 6.39 -10.69
N ALA A 86 24.41 5.14 -10.48
CA ALA A 86 25.37 4.43 -11.32
C ALA A 86 24.85 3.04 -11.75
N GLU A 87 25.25 2.58 -12.93
CA GLU A 87 24.92 1.24 -13.43
C GLU A 87 25.82 0.16 -12.78
N PRO A 88 25.34 -1.07 -12.51
CA PRO A 88 26.17 -2.14 -11.95
C PRO A 88 27.35 -2.50 -12.86
N VAL A 89 28.58 -2.38 -12.34
CA VAL A 89 29.80 -2.71 -13.10
C VAL A 89 30.09 -4.20 -12.96
N ALA A 90 30.23 -4.94 -14.06
CA ALA A 90 30.46 -6.39 -14.02
C ALA A 90 31.92 -6.73 -13.65
N ILE A 91 32.15 -7.27 -12.45
CA ILE A 91 33.47 -7.55 -11.87
C ILE A 91 33.86 -9.04 -11.89
N THR A 92 32.99 -9.94 -12.36
CA THR A 92 33.24 -11.40 -12.45
C THR A 92 34.60 -11.75 -13.07
N ASN A 93 35.03 -10.97 -14.07
CA ASN A 93 36.28 -11.17 -14.82
C ASN A 93 37.44 -10.28 -14.36
N GLU A 94 37.22 -9.39 -13.38
CA GLU A 94 38.26 -8.53 -12.79
C GLU A 94 38.92 -9.17 -11.56
N GLY A 95 38.20 -10.08 -10.89
CA GLY A 95 38.73 -10.91 -9.81
C GLY A 95 39.06 -12.33 -10.24
N GLN A 96 39.56 -13.11 -9.27
CA GLN A 96 39.72 -14.56 -9.39
C GLN A 96 38.45 -15.23 -8.84
N LEU A 97 37.59 -15.73 -9.74
CA LEU A 97 36.48 -16.65 -9.43
C LEU A 97 36.94 -18.10 -9.58
N ASP A 98 36.62 -18.95 -8.60
CA ASP A 98 36.75 -20.41 -8.68
C ASP A 98 35.42 -21.10 -8.32
N LEU A 99 35.13 -22.22 -8.98
CA LEU A 99 33.86 -22.95 -8.92
C LEU A 99 34.09 -24.46 -8.85
N VAL A 100 33.80 -25.04 -7.69
CA VAL A 100 34.00 -26.46 -7.38
C VAL A 100 32.65 -27.19 -7.36
N TYR A 101 32.24 -27.67 -8.53
CA TYR A 101 30.99 -28.40 -8.76
C TYR A 101 30.92 -29.72 -7.97
N LYS A 102 29.76 -29.99 -7.38
CA LYS A 102 29.34 -31.26 -6.75
C LYS A 102 28.03 -31.75 -7.40
N GLU A 103 27.50 -32.88 -6.95
CA GLU A 103 26.29 -33.52 -7.52
C GLU A 103 25.02 -32.62 -7.52
N ARG A 104 24.93 -31.60 -6.65
CA ARG A 104 23.71 -30.77 -6.48
C ARG A 104 23.94 -29.28 -6.24
N TYR A 105 25.19 -28.86 -6.14
CA TYR A 105 25.60 -27.48 -5.84
C TYR A 105 27.04 -27.26 -6.32
N ALA A 106 27.46 -26.01 -6.44
CA ALA A 106 28.89 -25.67 -6.51
C ALA A 106 29.28 -24.89 -5.26
N GLU A 107 30.45 -25.19 -4.72
CA GLU A 107 31.18 -24.26 -3.85
C GLU A 107 31.80 -23.18 -4.74
N TRP A 108 31.63 -21.91 -4.39
CA TRP A 108 32.25 -20.80 -5.11
C TRP A 108 33.17 -20.01 -4.18
N SER A 109 34.23 -19.43 -4.76
CA SER A 109 35.04 -18.41 -4.10
C SER A 109 35.46 -17.33 -5.07
N PHE A 110 35.47 -16.08 -4.62
CA PHE A 110 35.80 -14.90 -5.43
C PHE A 110 36.77 -13.99 -4.67
N SER A 111 37.75 -13.42 -5.35
CA SER A 111 38.64 -12.42 -4.76
C SER A 111 39.06 -11.34 -5.76
N LYS A 112 39.01 -10.09 -5.33
CA LYS A 112 39.39 -8.89 -6.10
C LYS A 112 40.08 -7.88 -5.17
N GLU A 113 40.94 -7.03 -5.73
CA GLU A 113 41.42 -5.82 -5.05
C GLU A 113 40.42 -4.68 -5.25
N PHE A 114 39.93 -4.13 -4.14
CA PHE A 114 39.00 -3.00 -4.07
C PHE A 114 39.74 -1.73 -3.58
N ALA A 115 39.09 -0.58 -3.70
CA ALA A 115 39.60 0.68 -3.16
C ALA A 115 39.37 0.77 -1.64
N ASP A 116 39.88 1.82 -0.99
CA ASP A 116 39.47 2.15 0.39
C ASP A 116 38.08 2.77 0.37
N GLY A 117 37.15 2.21 1.17
CA GLY A 117 35.77 2.69 1.22
C GLY A 117 34.76 1.61 1.62
N GLN A 118 33.48 1.96 1.52
CA GLN A 118 32.36 1.02 1.59
C GLN A 118 32.03 0.53 0.18
N HIS A 119 31.86 -0.78 0.02
CA HIS A 119 31.52 -1.41 -1.25
C HIS A 119 30.28 -2.29 -1.09
N THR A 120 29.42 -2.31 -2.12
CA THR A 120 28.32 -3.26 -2.23
C THR A 120 28.48 -4.05 -3.53
N ILE A 121 28.47 -5.37 -3.42
CA ILE A 121 28.43 -6.28 -4.57
C ILE A 121 27.05 -6.90 -4.74
N LEU A 122 26.70 -7.14 -6.00
CA LEU A 122 25.49 -7.85 -6.43
C LEU A 122 25.94 -9.17 -7.06
N LEU A 123 25.54 -10.30 -6.47
CA LEU A 123 25.79 -11.63 -7.02
C LEU A 123 24.52 -12.13 -7.70
N VAL A 124 24.65 -12.59 -8.95
CA VAL A 124 23.55 -13.00 -9.82
C VAL A 124 23.79 -14.42 -10.30
N LEU A 125 22.79 -15.29 -10.14
CA LEU A 125 22.80 -16.69 -10.56
C LEU A 125 21.67 -16.91 -11.57
N GLU A 126 21.99 -17.38 -12.77
CA GLU A 126 21.03 -17.58 -13.87
C GLU A 126 21.07 -19.02 -14.39
N ASP A 127 19.95 -19.54 -14.88
CA ASP A 127 19.86 -20.85 -15.54
C ASP A 127 19.60 -20.76 -17.06
N GLU A 128 19.65 -21.91 -17.75
CA GLU A 128 19.37 -22.00 -19.21
C GLU A 128 17.93 -21.57 -19.59
N SER A 129 17.02 -21.45 -18.63
CA SER A 129 15.64 -20.97 -18.83
C SER A 129 15.46 -19.48 -18.54
N SER A 130 16.55 -18.76 -18.22
CA SER A 130 16.57 -17.36 -17.79
C SER A 130 15.84 -17.10 -16.46
N ASN A 131 15.69 -18.11 -15.60
CA ASN A 131 15.37 -17.88 -14.19
C ASN A 131 16.59 -17.23 -13.51
N LYS A 132 16.36 -16.37 -12.50
CA LYS A 132 17.43 -15.65 -11.79
C LYS A 132 17.25 -15.67 -10.27
N ALA A 133 18.36 -15.75 -9.55
CA ALA A 133 18.47 -15.34 -8.15
C ALA A 133 19.51 -14.22 -8.03
N GLU A 134 19.26 -13.29 -7.11
CA GLU A 134 20.07 -12.09 -6.90
C GLU A 134 20.25 -11.85 -5.40
N ILE A 135 21.47 -11.51 -4.96
CA ILE A 135 21.77 -11.14 -3.57
C ILE A 135 22.75 -9.95 -3.53
N LEU A 136 22.43 -8.98 -2.68
CA LEU A 136 23.31 -7.85 -2.35
C LEU A 136 24.11 -8.16 -1.10
N HIS A 137 25.36 -7.71 -1.06
CA HIS A 137 26.27 -7.91 0.06
C HIS A 137 27.23 -6.73 0.22
N THR A 138 27.31 -6.20 1.43
CA THR A 138 27.99 -4.93 1.77
C THR A 138 29.17 -5.18 2.70
N PHE A 139 30.30 -4.56 2.40
CA PHE A 139 31.54 -4.66 3.18
C PHE A 139 32.32 -3.34 3.15
N THR A 140 33.35 -3.24 3.99
CA THR A 140 34.26 -2.07 4.05
C THR A 140 35.69 -2.52 3.84
N VAL A 141 36.49 -1.70 3.18
CA VAL A 141 37.93 -1.89 2.97
C VAL A 141 38.68 -0.72 3.60
N GLN A 142 39.69 -1.05 4.42
CA GLN A 142 40.56 -0.11 5.11
C GLN A 142 42.01 -0.61 4.94
N ALA A 143 42.59 -0.42 3.75
CA ALA A 143 43.97 -0.80 3.50
C ALA A 143 44.90 0.07 4.37
N THR A 144 45.55 -0.55 5.36
CA THR A 144 46.48 0.17 6.23
C THR A 144 47.64 0.72 5.40
N VAL A 145 47.67 2.05 5.20
CA VAL A 145 48.73 2.74 4.47
C VAL A 145 50.08 2.42 5.10
N ALA A 146 50.91 1.65 4.39
CA ALA A 146 52.21 1.23 4.87
C ALA A 146 53.06 2.47 5.24
N PRO A 147 53.70 2.51 6.43
CA PRO A 147 54.43 3.68 6.87
C PRO A 147 55.59 3.96 5.90
N SER A 148 55.59 5.16 5.30
CA SER A 148 56.60 5.57 4.33
C SER A 148 58.01 5.41 4.89
N PRO A 149 58.99 4.94 4.08
CA PRO A 149 60.36 4.79 4.52
C PRO A 149 60.93 6.14 4.94
N VAL A 150 61.37 6.22 6.20
CA VAL A 150 61.93 7.44 6.80
C VAL A 150 63.20 7.84 6.05
N GLN A 151 63.27 9.09 5.59
CA GLN A 151 64.49 9.65 5.02
C GLN A 151 65.50 9.94 6.12
N GLU A 152 66.72 9.43 5.99
CA GLU A 152 67.84 9.81 6.84
C GLU A 152 68.33 11.22 6.48
N GLU A 153 68.44 12.10 7.48
CA GLU A 153 69.34 13.26 7.45
C GLU A 153 70.41 13.13 8.55
N PRO A 154 71.58 13.78 8.39
CA PRO A 154 72.82 13.30 9.00
C PRO A 154 73.02 13.64 10.48
N ALA A 155 73.82 12.80 11.14
CA ALA A 155 74.11 12.89 12.57
C ALA A 155 74.91 14.15 12.98
N ALA A 156 74.65 14.60 14.20
CA ALA A 156 75.52 15.48 15.00
C ALA A 156 75.96 14.75 16.28
N ASP A 157 77.06 15.20 16.87
CA ASP A 157 77.98 14.31 17.60
C ASP A 157 77.88 14.34 19.15
N ALA A 158 78.45 13.28 19.74
CA ALA A 158 79.13 13.22 21.04
C ALA A 158 78.37 13.09 22.40
N VAL A 159 78.51 11.89 22.99
CA VAL A 159 79.08 11.62 24.35
C VAL A 159 78.29 12.03 25.61
N HIS A 160 77.84 11.05 26.43
CA HIS A 160 78.64 10.47 27.54
C HIS A 160 78.06 9.17 28.14
N GLU A 161 78.81 8.52 29.03
CA GLU A 161 78.60 7.19 29.67
C GLU A 161 78.96 7.31 31.18
N PRO A 162 78.93 6.27 32.08
CA PRO A 162 78.33 4.93 31.99
C PRO A 162 77.61 4.41 33.28
N ALA A 163 77.12 3.15 33.20
CA ALA A 163 77.12 2.10 34.24
C ALA A 163 76.20 2.15 35.49
N THR A 164 75.33 1.14 35.61
CA THR A 164 75.55 -0.05 36.48
C THR A 164 74.57 -1.19 36.12
N ALA A 165 74.77 -2.42 36.63
CA ALA A 165 74.04 -3.65 36.25
C ALA A 165 73.64 -4.49 37.50
N VAL A 166 72.87 -5.59 37.34
CA VAL A 166 72.97 -6.91 38.05
C VAL A 166 71.71 -7.83 37.87
N THR A 167 71.94 -9.11 37.47
CA THR A 167 71.08 -10.36 37.52
C THR A 167 69.70 -10.37 36.81
N GLU A 168 69.12 -11.46 36.25
CA GLU A 168 69.07 -12.93 36.55
C GLU A 168 68.23 -13.26 37.82
N GLU A 169 67.51 -14.37 38.04
CA GLU A 169 67.15 -15.64 37.33
C GLU A 169 65.59 -15.83 37.52
N GLU A 170 64.80 -16.88 37.22
CA GLU A 170 64.83 -18.30 36.80
C GLU A 170 63.49 -18.61 36.05
N ALA A 171 63.23 -19.85 35.57
CA ALA A 171 61.91 -20.28 35.05
C ALA A 171 61.61 -21.79 35.21
N THR A 172 60.49 -22.12 35.86
CA THR A 172 59.92 -23.49 36.03
C THR A 172 58.38 -23.42 36.12
N THR A 173 57.47 -24.26 35.57
CA THR A 173 57.37 -25.53 34.78
C THR A 173 56.85 -26.80 35.51
N VAL A 174 55.74 -27.38 34.98
CA VAL A 174 55.31 -28.82 35.05
C VAL A 174 54.84 -29.31 36.47
N PRO A 175 54.01 -30.39 36.66
CA PRO A 175 53.39 -31.37 35.74
C PRO A 175 51.84 -31.56 35.78
N GLU A 176 51.38 -32.36 34.81
CA GLU A 176 50.10 -33.08 34.66
C GLU A 176 50.07 -34.42 35.44
N LYS A 177 48.87 -34.98 35.78
CA LYS A 177 48.71 -36.44 36.04
C LYS A 177 47.27 -36.98 35.94
N GLU A 178 47.14 -38.21 35.41
CA GLU A 178 45.91 -39.00 35.24
C GLU A 178 45.52 -39.90 36.46
N ALA A 179 44.27 -40.43 36.41
CA ALA A 179 43.82 -41.82 36.70
C ALA A 179 42.54 -41.88 37.58
N ALA A 180 41.68 -42.93 37.58
CA ALA A 180 41.23 -43.98 36.63
C ALA A 180 40.23 -44.92 37.40
N ALA A 181 39.70 -45.98 36.77
CA ALA A 181 38.81 -47.05 37.33
C ALA A 181 37.33 -46.62 37.57
N GLU A 182 36.30 -47.21 36.94
CA GLU A 182 35.72 -48.59 36.96
C GLU A 182 34.69 -48.79 38.11
N ASP A 183 33.55 -49.52 37.99
CA ASP A 183 33.08 -50.47 36.95
C ASP A 183 31.52 -50.71 36.99
N LYS A 184 30.98 -51.39 35.95
CA LYS A 184 29.74 -52.23 35.87
C LYS A 184 28.33 -51.59 35.99
N GLU A 185 27.40 -51.80 35.03
CA GLU A 185 26.57 -53.01 34.68
C GLU A 185 25.51 -53.37 35.75
N ALA A 186 24.26 -53.76 35.46
CA ALA A 186 23.39 -53.82 34.27
C ALA A 186 21.91 -53.70 34.78
N GLY A 187 20.79 -53.81 34.06
CA GLY A 187 20.43 -54.26 32.71
C GLY A 187 18.89 -54.15 32.53
N ALA A 188 18.33 -54.53 31.39
CA ALA A 188 16.93 -54.28 31.01
C ALA A 188 15.88 -55.13 31.76
N GLU A 189 14.61 -54.68 31.78
CA GLU A 189 13.56 -55.33 30.96
C GLU A 189 12.26 -54.50 30.79
N THR A 190 11.33 -55.01 29.97
CA THR A 190 10.08 -54.35 29.55
C THR A 190 8.86 -54.78 30.36
N GLY A 191 7.79 -53.97 30.38
CA GLY A 191 6.54 -54.34 31.05
C GLY A 191 5.34 -53.50 30.63
N LEU A 192 4.45 -54.06 29.80
CA LEU A 192 3.15 -53.47 29.48
C LEU A 192 2.17 -53.78 30.63
N GLY A 193 1.55 -52.76 31.23
CA GLY A 193 0.66 -52.90 32.39
C GLY A 193 -0.77 -52.43 32.10
N THR A 194 -1.77 -53.29 32.35
CA THR A 194 -3.18 -53.07 32.03
C THR A 194 -3.87 -52.05 32.94
N ILE A 195 -4.86 -51.34 32.39
CA ILE A 195 -5.82 -50.52 33.14
C ILE A 195 -6.87 -51.44 33.78
N PRO A 196 -7.19 -51.30 35.08
CA PRO A 196 -8.42 -51.81 35.66
C PRO A 196 -9.52 -50.73 35.71
N GLU A 197 -10.72 -51.05 35.23
CA GLU A 197 -11.94 -50.37 35.69
C GLU A 197 -12.15 -50.71 37.18
N THR A 198 -12.75 -49.79 37.95
CA THR A 198 -13.29 -50.14 39.27
C THR A 198 -14.58 -49.39 39.53
N THR A 199 -15.56 -50.13 40.02
CA THR A 199 -16.97 -49.77 40.19
C THR A 199 -17.23 -48.69 41.23
N ALA A 200 -18.37 -48.02 41.12
CA ALA A 200 -18.91 -47.13 42.13
C ALA A 200 -19.15 -47.84 43.48
N GLY A 201 -18.98 -47.09 44.57
CA GLY A 201 -19.41 -47.42 45.93
C GLY A 201 -19.96 -46.15 46.61
N THR A 202 -20.95 -46.32 47.47
CA THR A 202 -21.67 -45.25 48.16
C THR A 202 -21.21 -45.14 49.63
N GLU A 203 -21.65 -44.10 50.35
CA GLU A 203 -21.41 -43.83 51.79
C GLU A 203 -19.99 -43.29 52.08
N GLU A 204 -19.74 -42.43 53.08
CA GLU A 204 -20.60 -41.87 54.13
C GLU A 204 -20.75 -40.33 54.03
N GLU A 205 -21.83 -39.80 54.62
CA GLU A 205 -22.07 -38.36 54.79
C GLU A 205 -21.34 -37.82 56.02
N LYS A 206 -20.50 -36.79 55.85
CA LYS A 206 -19.91 -36.02 56.96
C LYS A 206 -20.24 -34.54 56.83
N ASP A 207 -20.83 -34.02 57.89
CA ASP A 207 -21.21 -32.62 58.08
C ASP A 207 -19.96 -31.75 58.33
N GLU A 208 -19.28 -31.35 57.26
CA GLU A 208 -18.24 -30.32 57.35
C GLU A 208 -18.88 -28.93 57.41
N THR A 209 -18.68 -28.25 58.53
CA THR A 209 -19.18 -26.90 58.77
C THR A 209 -18.68 -25.96 57.68
N ASN A 210 -19.61 -25.44 56.86
CA ASN A 210 -19.35 -24.52 55.75
C ASN A 210 -18.74 -23.20 56.23
N GLU A 211 -17.41 -23.19 56.39
CA GLU A 211 -16.63 -21.99 56.61
C GLU A 211 -16.64 -21.17 55.32
N GLN A 212 -17.63 -20.28 55.23
CA GLN A 212 -17.96 -19.53 54.01
C GLN A 212 -16.85 -18.52 53.68
N THR A 213 -15.78 -19.02 53.08
CA THR A 213 -14.60 -18.26 52.64
C THR A 213 -15.04 -17.09 51.77
N VAL A 214 -14.85 -15.87 52.32
CA VAL A 214 -15.21 -14.63 51.62
C VAL A 214 -14.32 -14.53 50.38
N GLN A 215 -14.90 -14.80 49.21
CA GLN A 215 -14.17 -14.76 47.95
C GLN A 215 -13.62 -13.36 47.73
N VAL A 216 -12.31 -13.20 47.92
CA VAL A 216 -11.61 -11.95 47.63
C VAL A 216 -11.80 -11.65 46.14
N PRO A 217 -12.44 -10.53 45.75
CA PRO A 217 -12.59 -10.20 44.35
C PRO A 217 -11.20 -10.04 43.73
N ARG A 218 -10.99 -10.68 42.59
CA ARG A 218 -9.69 -10.67 41.89
C ARG A 218 -9.65 -9.54 40.85
N PRO A 219 -8.50 -8.88 40.66
CA PRO A 219 -8.33 -7.93 39.56
C PRO A 219 -8.54 -8.62 38.21
N TYR A 220 -9.10 -7.89 37.23
CA TYR A 220 -9.27 -8.40 35.87
C TYR A 220 -9.01 -7.32 34.82
N ALA A 221 -8.50 -7.74 33.65
CA ALA A 221 -8.33 -6.87 32.50
C ALA A 221 -9.69 -6.59 31.84
N LEU A 222 -10.04 -5.31 31.74
CA LEU A 222 -11.22 -4.78 31.07
C LEU A 222 -11.00 -4.72 29.55
N GLU A 223 -9.86 -4.17 29.14
CA GLU A 223 -9.44 -3.96 27.75
C GLU A 223 -7.96 -4.31 27.60
N MET A 224 -7.57 -4.75 26.41
CA MET A 224 -6.19 -4.91 25.96
C MET A 224 -6.12 -4.28 24.57
N ASN A 225 -5.18 -3.36 24.33
CA ASN A 225 -5.10 -2.56 23.12
C ASN A 225 -3.65 -2.48 22.60
N ILE A 226 -3.51 -2.32 21.29
CA ILE A 226 -2.25 -2.00 20.61
C ILE A 226 -2.28 -0.51 20.24
N LEU A 227 -1.17 0.17 20.49
CA LEU A 227 -0.93 1.59 20.24
C LEU A 227 0.13 1.73 19.12
N PRO A 228 -0.26 2.00 17.87
CA PRO A 228 0.70 2.14 16.76
C PRO A 228 1.62 3.35 16.95
N ASN A 229 2.77 3.36 16.27
CA ASN A 229 3.77 4.45 16.28
C ASN A 229 4.36 4.78 17.67
N GLY A 230 4.15 3.92 18.68
CA GLY A 230 4.42 4.23 20.08
C GLY A 230 3.62 5.41 20.66
N GLU A 231 2.54 5.82 19.99
CA GLU A 231 1.74 6.98 20.40
C GLU A 231 0.96 6.72 21.70
N SER A 232 0.80 7.76 22.52
CA SER A 232 0.00 7.68 23.75
C SER A 232 -1.48 8.03 23.54
N ASP A 233 -1.89 8.36 22.31
CA ASP A 233 -3.28 8.72 22.00
C ASP A 233 -4.16 7.48 21.81
N ARG A 234 -5.13 7.32 22.72
CA ARG A 234 -6.13 6.26 22.65
C ARG A 234 -7.13 6.42 21.50
N SER A 235 -7.20 7.56 20.81
CA SER A 235 -8.07 7.72 19.63
C SER A 235 -7.69 6.77 18.48
N ARG A 236 -6.44 6.28 18.48
CA ARG A 236 -5.86 5.36 17.48
C ARG A 236 -5.64 3.93 18.00
N SER A 237 -6.09 3.61 19.21
CA SER A 237 -5.82 2.31 19.83
C SER A 237 -6.68 1.19 19.22
N MET A 238 -6.06 0.06 18.86
CA MET A 238 -6.73 -1.09 18.25
C MET A 238 -6.94 -2.23 19.27
N PRO A 239 -8.09 -2.91 19.32
CA PRO A 239 -8.32 -4.02 20.25
C PRO A 239 -7.36 -5.19 20.02
N ALA A 240 -6.67 -5.64 21.07
CA ALA A 240 -5.56 -6.58 20.97
C ALA A 240 -6.00 -8.05 20.99
N GLU A 241 -6.65 -8.52 19.92
CA GLU A 241 -7.08 -9.91 19.76
C GLU A 241 -6.56 -10.52 18.43
N ASP A 242 -5.51 -11.35 18.52
CA ASP A 242 -4.84 -12.09 17.42
C ASP A 242 -4.57 -11.27 16.14
N MET A 243 -3.99 -10.09 16.32
CA MET A 243 -3.74 -9.13 15.24
C MET A 243 -2.52 -9.48 14.38
N THR A 244 -2.59 -9.20 13.07
CA THR A 244 -1.46 -9.23 12.14
C THR A 244 -1.21 -7.83 11.56
N GLY A 245 -0.02 -7.59 10.99
CA GLY A 245 0.31 -6.29 10.38
C GLY A 245 0.57 -5.15 11.37
N VAL A 246 0.85 -5.47 12.64
CA VAL A 246 1.06 -4.47 13.70
C VAL A 246 2.38 -3.71 13.48
N PRO A 247 2.42 -2.36 13.46
CA PRO A 247 3.67 -1.60 13.30
C PRO A 247 4.74 -2.02 14.32
N ALA A 248 5.99 -2.18 13.85
CA ALA A 248 7.09 -2.73 14.65
C ALA A 248 7.52 -1.87 15.85
N ASP A 249 7.07 -0.62 15.92
CA ASP A 249 7.25 0.32 17.02
C ASP A 249 6.04 0.41 17.97
N SER A 250 5.02 -0.43 17.77
CA SER A 250 3.78 -0.39 18.55
C SER A 250 4.01 -0.69 20.04
N SER A 251 3.27 0.04 20.87
CA SER A 251 3.18 -0.22 22.32
C SER A 251 1.90 -0.97 22.66
N ILE A 252 1.86 -1.58 23.84
CA ILE A 252 0.73 -2.37 24.33
C ILE A 252 0.12 -1.67 25.55
N GLU A 253 -1.20 -1.58 25.61
CA GLU A 253 -1.95 -1.07 26.77
C GLU A 253 -2.88 -2.14 27.32
N VAL A 254 -2.91 -2.29 28.65
CA VAL A 254 -3.89 -3.13 29.36
C VAL A 254 -4.56 -2.31 30.45
N LEU A 255 -5.89 -2.26 30.40
CA LEU A 255 -6.70 -1.64 31.45
C LEU A 255 -7.16 -2.69 32.44
N VAL A 256 -6.79 -2.54 33.72
CA VAL A 256 -7.19 -3.45 34.80
C VAL A 256 -8.15 -2.74 35.73
N LYS A 257 -9.34 -3.31 35.96
CA LYS A 257 -10.31 -2.74 36.90
C LYS A 257 -10.04 -3.26 38.32
N GLU A 258 -9.76 -2.34 39.24
CA GLU A 258 -9.62 -2.65 40.67
C GLU A 258 -10.00 -1.44 41.55
N SER A 259 -10.89 -1.72 42.50
CA SER A 259 -11.31 -0.82 43.57
C SER A 259 -10.17 -0.49 44.54
N GLY A 260 -9.48 -1.51 45.07
CA GLY A 260 -8.36 -1.39 46.00
C GLY A 260 -7.03 -1.01 45.33
N THR A 261 -5.93 -1.24 46.03
CA THR A 261 -4.57 -0.98 45.51
C THR A 261 -4.02 -2.22 44.83
N LEU A 262 -3.40 -2.07 43.66
CA LEU A 262 -2.60 -3.11 43.03
C LEU A 262 -1.12 -2.98 43.44
N THR A 263 -0.54 -4.09 43.88
CA THR A 263 0.90 -4.31 43.98
C THR A 263 1.38 -4.88 42.65
N PHE A 264 2.38 -4.23 42.04
CA PHE A 264 2.95 -4.62 40.76
C PHE A 264 4.33 -5.28 40.93
N PRO A 265 4.66 -6.30 40.11
CA PRO A 265 6.03 -6.76 39.93
C PRO A 265 6.84 -5.78 39.06
N GLU A 266 8.16 -5.97 39.02
CA GLU A 266 9.11 -5.18 38.21
C GLU A 266 8.74 -5.14 36.70
N GLU A 267 8.21 -6.25 36.17
CA GLU A 267 7.71 -6.36 34.80
C GLU A 267 6.21 -6.70 34.82
N SER A 268 5.34 -5.72 34.59
CA SER A 268 3.88 -5.89 34.74
C SER A 268 3.22 -6.60 33.55
N LEU A 269 3.76 -6.43 32.34
CA LEU A 269 3.37 -7.16 31.12
C LEU A 269 4.62 -7.83 30.56
N ILE A 270 4.52 -9.10 30.20
CA ILE A 270 5.66 -9.87 29.67
C ILE A 270 5.43 -10.05 28.18
N LEU A 271 6.34 -9.51 27.35
CA LEU A 271 6.37 -9.71 25.90
C LEU A 271 7.47 -10.72 25.56
N LEU A 272 7.12 -11.81 24.87
CA LEU A 272 8.06 -12.85 24.41
C LEU A 272 8.10 -12.91 22.88
N SER A 273 9.28 -13.09 22.30
CA SER A 273 9.46 -13.43 20.87
C SER A 273 9.10 -14.90 20.58
N PRO A 274 9.07 -15.36 19.31
CA PRO A 274 8.82 -16.77 18.97
C PRO A 274 9.78 -17.75 19.64
N ALA A 275 11.03 -17.33 19.91
CA ALA A 275 12.05 -18.11 20.60
C ALA A 275 11.87 -18.13 22.14
N GLY A 276 10.80 -17.52 22.67
CA GLY A 276 10.56 -17.39 24.11
C GLY A 276 11.45 -16.35 24.82
N LYS A 277 12.29 -15.61 24.08
CA LYS A 277 13.14 -14.55 24.63
C LYS A 277 12.26 -13.37 25.09
N PRO A 278 12.38 -12.91 26.35
CA PRO A 278 11.71 -11.68 26.79
C PRO A 278 12.24 -10.44 26.07
N ILE A 279 11.33 -9.56 25.68
CA ILE A 279 11.62 -8.21 25.21
C ILE A 279 11.60 -7.25 26.41
N ALA A 280 12.49 -6.26 26.42
CA ALA A 280 12.54 -5.26 27.50
C ALA A 280 11.56 -4.11 27.28
N SER A 281 10.98 -3.59 28.37
CA SER A 281 10.10 -2.42 28.36
C SER A 281 10.81 -1.14 28.79
N LYS A 282 10.42 -0.01 28.21
CA LYS A 282 10.82 1.33 28.68
C LYS A 282 10.26 1.59 30.08
N GLU A 283 9.07 1.09 30.38
CA GLU A 283 8.43 1.21 31.69
C GLU A 283 9.29 0.59 32.79
N ARG A 284 9.84 -0.61 32.58
CA ARG A 284 10.80 -1.21 33.51
C ARG A 284 12.13 -0.47 33.54
N ALA A 285 12.70 -0.15 32.37
CA ALA A 285 14.00 0.53 32.28
C ALA A 285 14.03 1.89 33.01
N PHE A 286 12.90 2.60 33.06
CA PHE A 286 12.75 3.88 33.75
C PHE A 286 11.96 3.79 35.08
N GLY A 287 11.56 2.61 35.53
CA GLY A 287 10.84 2.40 36.79
C GLY A 287 9.43 3.01 36.84
N LEU A 288 8.74 3.12 35.69
CA LEU A 288 7.43 3.74 35.55
C LEU A 288 6.33 2.81 36.10
N LEU A 289 5.58 3.30 37.10
CA LEU A 289 4.47 2.56 37.70
C LEU A 289 3.15 2.79 36.95
N PRO A 290 2.27 1.77 36.82
CA PRO A 290 0.95 1.90 36.21
C PRO A 290 0.06 2.96 36.86
N VAL A 291 -0.61 3.77 36.04
CA VAL A 291 -1.39 4.93 36.50
C VAL A 291 -2.82 4.50 36.85
N LYS A 292 -3.27 4.76 38.08
CA LYS A 292 -4.67 4.58 38.49
C LYS A 292 -5.49 5.84 38.19
N LYS A 293 -6.63 5.69 37.52
CA LYS A 293 -7.67 6.71 37.38
C LYS A 293 -9.06 6.06 37.45
N ASP A 294 -9.97 6.66 38.22
CA ASP A 294 -11.39 6.27 38.30
C ASP A 294 -11.67 4.76 38.57
N GLY A 295 -10.79 4.09 39.33
CA GLY A 295 -10.90 2.65 39.63
C GLY A 295 -10.34 1.72 38.55
N ILE A 296 -9.65 2.27 37.55
CA ILE A 296 -8.97 1.55 36.47
C ILE A 296 -7.48 1.87 36.53
N TYR A 297 -6.64 0.84 36.43
CA TYR A 297 -5.20 0.95 36.25
C TYR A 297 -4.86 0.84 34.76
N ARG A 298 -4.12 1.82 34.23
CA ARG A 298 -3.51 1.78 32.90
C ARG A 298 -2.10 1.23 33.02
N ILE A 299 -1.89 0.00 32.54
CA ILE A 299 -0.58 -0.63 32.39
C ILE A 299 -0.16 -0.47 30.93
N VAL A 300 1.09 -0.07 30.68
CA VAL A 300 1.67 0.05 29.33
C VAL A 300 2.92 -0.81 29.25
N PHE A 301 3.22 -1.29 28.04
CA PHE A 301 4.51 -1.86 27.66
C PHE A 301 4.92 -1.21 26.34
N THR A 302 5.98 -0.42 26.37
CA THR A 302 6.64 0.17 25.20
C THR A 302 7.98 -0.55 25.02
N PRO A 303 8.22 -1.27 23.90
CA PRO A 303 9.51 -1.91 23.63
C PRO A 303 10.69 -0.91 23.73
N THR A 304 11.82 -1.33 24.28
CA THR A 304 13.05 -0.49 24.31
C THR A 304 13.64 -0.30 22.92
N GLU A 305 13.59 -1.34 22.10
CA GLU A 305 14.07 -1.43 20.72
C GLU A 305 12.88 -1.64 19.77
N MET A 306 13.06 -1.40 18.47
CA MET A 306 12.04 -1.77 17.47
C MET A 306 11.89 -3.30 17.44
N LEU A 307 10.65 -3.79 17.35
CA LEU A 307 10.39 -5.21 17.22
C LEU A 307 10.86 -5.74 15.87
N ASP A 308 11.24 -7.01 15.83
CA ASP A 308 11.51 -7.73 14.58
C ASP A 308 10.26 -7.69 13.69
N PHE A 309 10.46 -7.49 12.39
CA PHE A 309 9.37 -7.47 11.42
C PHE A 309 8.85 -8.89 11.11
N SER A 310 7.62 -9.01 10.60
CA SER A 310 6.94 -10.29 10.26
C SER A 310 6.86 -11.31 11.41
N THR A 311 7.01 -10.87 12.65
CA THR A 311 7.33 -11.73 13.80
C THR A 311 6.19 -11.78 14.80
N THR A 312 5.83 -13.00 15.25
CA THR A 312 4.73 -13.23 16.20
C THR A 312 5.21 -13.13 17.64
N TYR A 313 4.76 -12.12 18.36
CA TYR A 313 5.02 -11.93 19.78
C TYR A 313 3.86 -12.39 20.65
N TYR A 314 4.18 -12.86 21.86
CA TYR A 314 3.23 -13.33 22.86
C TYR A 314 3.22 -12.39 24.06
N VAL A 315 2.05 -11.89 24.43
CA VAL A 315 1.85 -10.95 25.54
C VAL A 315 1.17 -11.65 26.69
N PHE A 316 1.73 -11.54 27.89
CA PHE A 316 1.15 -12.09 29.12
C PHE A 316 0.99 -11.01 30.19
N ILE A 317 -0.18 -10.93 30.81
CA ILE A 317 -0.36 -10.16 32.05
C ILE A 317 0.34 -10.92 33.18
N ASN A 318 1.27 -10.28 33.90
CA ASN A 318 2.05 -10.96 34.93
C ASN A 318 1.15 -11.40 36.12
N PRO A 319 1.02 -12.71 36.42
CA PRO A 319 0.14 -13.20 37.49
C PRO A 319 0.62 -12.88 38.91
N ALA A 320 1.80 -12.25 39.07
CA ALA A 320 2.25 -11.68 40.35
C ALA A 320 1.55 -10.37 40.73
N ILE A 321 0.85 -9.70 39.80
CA ILE A 321 0.01 -8.54 40.10
C ILE A 321 -1.08 -8.99 41.09
N THR A 322 -1.13 -8.34 42.25
CA THR A 322 -2.04 -8.69 43.37
C THR A 322 -2.71 -7.45 43.93
N ASN A 323 -3.96 -7.59 44.41
CA ASN A 323 -4.59 -6.54 45.21
C ASN A 323 -4.23 -6.63 46.70
N ASP A 324 -4.67 -5.64 47.48
CA ASP A 324 -4.47 -5.58 48.95
C ASP A 324 -4.87 -6.89 49.67
N GLY A 325 -5.97 -7.53 49.23
CA GLY A 325 -6.46 -8.82 49.73
C GLY A 325 -5.66 -10.05 49.24
N LYS A 326 -4.52 -9.85 48.58
CA LYS A 326 -3.66 -10.87 47.95
C LYS A 326 -4.33 -11.68 46.84
N GLY A 327 -5.47 -11.22 46.33
CA GLY A 327 -6.08 -11.73 45.11
C GLY A 327 -5.19 -11.45 43.91
N ARG A 328 -4.62 -12.49 43.31
CA ARG A 328 -3.87 -12.39 42.05
C ARG A 328 -4.80 -12.00 40.90
N ILE A 329 -4.30 -11.20 39.97
CA ILE A 329 -5.00 -10.86 38.73
C ILE A 329 -5.46 -12.13 37.98
N PHE A 330 -6.55 -12.05 37.22
CA PHE A 330 -6.86 -13.05 36.20
C PHE A 330 -5.88 -12.89 35.03
N GLN A 331 -5.02 -13.88 34.84
CA GLN A 331 -4.08 -13.92 33.72
C GLN A 331 -4.85 -13.97 32.40
N ARG A 332 -4.65 -12.97 31.55
CA ARG A 332 -4.92 -13.06 30.10
C ARG A 332 -3.58 -13.11 29.38
N PHE A 333 -3.62 -13.69 28.19
CA PHE A 333 -2.57 -13.58 27.19
C PHE A 333 -3.21 -13.34 25.82
N PHE A 334 -2.43 -12.77 24.91
CA PHE A 334 -2.75 -12.72 23.49
C PHE A 334 -1.44 -12.81 22.70
N LYS A 335 -1.53 -12.89 21.37
CA LYS A 335 -0.38 -12.77 20.48
C LYS A 335 -0.70 -11.76 19.39
N PHE A 336 0.33 -11.24 18.74
CA PHE A 336 0.20 -10.44 17.52
C PHE A 336 1.41 -10.67 16.62
N THR A 337 1.25 -10.51 15.31
CA THR A 337 2.34 -10.55 14.34
C THR A 337 2.63 -9.13 13.83
N THR A 338 3.90 -8.72 13.92
CA THR A 338 4.33 -7.42 13.40
C THR A 338 4.19 -7.33 11.88
N ALA A 339 4.11 -6.10 11.39
CA ALA A 339 4.23 -5.79 9.97
C ALA A 339 5.59 -6.26 9.42
N PRO A 340 5.67 -6.57 8.12
CA PRO A 340 6.92 -6.85 7.42
C PRO A 340 7.74 -5.55 7.17
N LYS A 341 9.07 -5.66 7.04
CA LYS A 341 9.99 -4.51 6.88
C LYS A 341 9.75 -3.73 5.57
N VAL A 342 9.37 -4.45 4.53
CA VAL A 342 8.78 -3.92 3.29
C VAL A 342 7.34 -4.43 3.25
N PRO A 343 6.32 -3.62 2.91
CA PRO A 343 4.92 -4.04 3.00
C PRO A 343 4.55 -5.28 2.16
N SER A 344 4.60 -6.48 2.75
CA SER A 344 4.16 -7.75 2.12
C SER A 344 2.63 -7.88 1.92
N HIS A 345 1.92 -6.75 1.98
CA HIS A 345 0.56 -6.59 1.47
C HIS A 345 0.56 -5.96 0.06
N GLU A 346 1.74 -5.86 -0.56
CA GLU A 346 1.96 -5.69 -1.99
C GLU A 346 1.46 -6.90 -2.81
N ILE A 347 0.16 -7.18 -2.71
CA ILE A 347 -0.55 -8.19 -3.53
C ILE A 347 -0.76 -7.70 -4.98
N HIS A 348 -0.36 -6.46 -5.26
CA HIS A 348 -0.49 -5.76 -6.52
C HIS A 348 0.89 -5.26 -6.95
N GLY A 349 1.52 -5.87 -7.96
CA GLY A 349 2.90 -5.60 -8.34
C GLY A 349 3.93 -6.40 -7.52
N ASN A 350 5.21 -6.06 -7.66
CA ASN A 350 6.36 -6.79 -7.09
C ASN A 350 6.37 -8.31 -7.42
N PHE A 351 5.71 -8.73 -8.50
CA PHE A 351 5.50 -10.15 -8.83
C PHE A 351 6.78 -10.92 -9.17
N SER A 352 7.88 -10.25 -9.53
CA SER A 352 9.20 -10.87 -9.67
C SER A 352 9.69 -11.48 -8.35
N ASN A 353 9.42 -10.83 -7.22
CA ASN A 353 9.84 -11.26 -5.88
C ASN A 353 8.77 -12.09 -5.14
N ASN A 354 7.56 -12.21 -5.71
CA ASN A 354 6.48 -13.02 -5.17
C ASN A 354 5.53 -13.47 -6.28
N THR A 355 5.99 -14.43 -7.08
CA THR A 355 5.23 -15.03 -8.19
C THR A 355 3.94 -15.72 -7.72
N ASN A 356 3.90 -16.20 -6.47
CA ASN A 356 2.71 -16.76 -5.83
C ASN A 356 1.57 -15.73 -5.71
N SER A 357 1.86 -14.42 -5.66
CA SER A 357 0.81 -13.39 -5.66
C SER A 357 -0.02 -13.36 -6.95
N CYS A 358 0.53 -13.83 -8.08
CA CYS A 358 -0.24 -13.98 -9.32
C CYS A 358 -1.44 -14.94 -9.13
N ALA A 359 -1.29 -15.98 -8.29
CA ALA A 359 -2.34 -16.96 -8.00
C ALA A 359 -3.50 -16.41 -7.14
N ASN A 360 -3.37 -15.19 -6.59
CA ASN A 360 -4.49 -14.51 -5.94
C ASN A 360 -5.52 -13.99 -6.95
N CYS A 361 -5.09 -13.63 -8.17
CA CYS A 361 -5.94 -13.04 -9.20
C CYS A 361 -6.20 -13.97 -10.39
N HIS A 362 -5.24 -14.84 -10.71
CA HIS A 362 -5.25 -15.72 -11.89
C HIS A 362 -5.26 -17.19 -11.48
N SER A 363 -6.03 -18.02 -12.17
CA SER A 363 -6.01 -19.48 -12.01
C SER A 363 -5.86 -20.19 -13.35
N THR A 364 -4.72 -20.85 -13.54
CA THR A 364 -4.42 -21.68 -14.72
C THR A 364 -5.38 -22.86 -14.92
N HIS A 365 -6.06 -23.30 -13.86
CA HIS A 365 -7.00 -24.42 -13.87
C HIS A 365 -8.48 -24.02 -13.73
N ASN A 366 -8.78 -22.87 -13.11
CA ASN A 366 -10.15 -22.43 -12.80
C ASN A 366 -10.45 -20.97 -13.22
N GLY A 367 -9.59 -20.38 -14.04
CA GLY A 367 -9.77 -19.06 -14.63
C GLY A 367 -10.88 -19.08 -15.68
N ASN A 368 -11.65 -18.00 -15.75
CA ASN A 368 -12.95 -17.99 -16.44
C ASN A 368 -12.93 -17.17 -17.75
N ASP A 369 -11.79 -16.53 -18.05
CA ASP A 369 -11.54 -15.75 -19.26
C ASP A 369 -10.14 -16.05 -19.84
N PRO A 370 -9.78 -15.54 -21.03
CA PRO A 370 -8.45 -15.72 -21.62
C PRO A 370 -7.30 -15.03 -20.86
N LYS A 371 -7.60 -14.25 -19.81
CA LYS A 371 -6.62 -13.66 -18.88
C LYS A 371 -6.48 -14.51 -17.61
N LEU A 372 -7.12 -15.69 -17.57
CA LEU A 372 -7.15 -16.63 -16.45
C LEU A 372 -7.79 -16.06 -15.17
N LEU A 373 -8.59 -14.99 -15.25
CA LEU A 373 -9.11 -14.32 -14.06
C LEU A 373 -10.07 -15.22 -13.25
N GLY A 374 -9.92 -15.14 -11.93
CA GLY A 374 -10.78 -15.83 -10.97
C GLY A 374 -10.20 -17.13 -10.41
N GLY A 375 -11.06 -17.91 -9.75
CA GLY A 375 -10.69 -19.11 -9.02
C GLY A 375 -11.31 -19.12 -7.62
N LYS A 376 -10.49 -19.23 -6.57
CA LYS A 376 -10.94 -19.22 -5.15
C LYS A 376 -11.82 -18.01 -4.80
N TYR A 377 -11.55 -16.85 -5.39
CA TYR A 377 -12.25 -15.59 -5.14
C TYR A 377 -13.40 -15.31 -6.15
N GLY A 378 -13.81 -16.32 -6.92
CA GLY A 378 -14.98 -16.27 -7.80
C GLY A 378 -14.64 -16.20 -9.30
N ALA A 379 -15.69 -16.26 -10.11
CA ALA A 379 -15.66 -16.24 -11.59
C ALA A 379 -16.28 -14.97 -12.19
N ASP A 380 -16.81 -14.08 -11.35
CA ASP A 380 -17.54 -12.89 -11.76
C ASP A 380 -16.57 -11.71 -12.02
N THR A 381 -17.02 -10.73 -12.79
CA THR A 381 -16.14 -9.72 -13.43
C THR A 381 -15.26 -8.95 -12.43
N ALA A 382 -14.13 -8.44 -12.92
CA ALA A 382 -12.98 -7.96 -12.13
C ALA A 382 -13.27 -7.00 -10.96
N LYS A 383 -14.44 -6.33 -10.90
CA LYS A 383 -14.89 -5.66 -9.66
C LYS A 383 -14.92 -6.64 -8.48
N ASN A 384 -15.55 -7.80 -8.64
CA ASN A 384 -15.74 -8.75 -7.53
C ASN A 384 -14.43 -9.38 -7.08
N LEU A 385 -13.48 -9.59 -8.01
CA LEU A 385 -12.12 -10.04 -7.69
C LEU A 385 -11.37 -9.00 -6.84
N CYS A 386 -11.38 -7.72 -7.21
CA CYS A 386 -10.75 -6.67 -6.40
C CYS A 386 -11.45 -6.50 -5.04
N MET A 387 -12.79 -6.49 -5.03
CA MET A 387 -13.57 -6.34 -3.80
C MET A 387 -13.43 -7.54 -2.84
N ALA A 388 -12.98 -8.71 -3.29
CA ALA A 388 -12.70 -9.85 -2.41
C ALA A 388 -11.57 -9.62 -1.38
N CYS A 389 -10.78 -8.54 -1.55
CA CYS A 389 -9.90 -7.99 -0.51
C CYS A 389 -10.34 -6.58 -0.09
N HIS A 390 -10.85 -5.78 -1.04
CA HIS A 390 -11.24 -4.38 -0.86
C HIS A 390 -12.69 -4.18 -0.36
N ASP A 391 -13.28 -5.15 0.35
CA ASP A 391 -14.58 -5.01 1.03
C ASP A 391 -14.47 -4.41 2.45
N GLY A 392 -13.24 -4.14 2.91
CA GLY A 392 -12.94 -3.65 4.26
C GLY A 392 -12.85 -4.75 5.34
N THR A 393 -13.07 -6.02 4.99
CA THR A 393 -12.89 -7.16 5.92
C THR A 393 -11.47 -7.72 5.90
N GLY A 394 -10.80 -7.67 4.75
CA GLY A 394 -9.46 -8.22 4.53
C GLY A 394 -8.28 -7.30 4.92
N GLY A 395 -8.54 -6.18 5.62
CA GLY A 395 -7.51 -5.19 6.00
C GLY A 395 -7.02 -4.28 4.87
N ALA A 396 -7.31 -4.60 3.59
CA ALA A 396 -7.15 -3.66 2.50
C ALA A 396 -8.24 -2.57 2.55
N PRO A 397 -7.93 -1.31 2.21
CA PRO A 397 -8.89 -0.21 2.33
C PRO A 397 -10.06 -0.39 1.36
N MET A 398 -11.29 -0.30 1.88
CA MET A 398 -12.49 -0.26 1.05
C MET A 398 -12.50 1.03 0.21
N PRO A 399 -12.87 0.99 -1.09
CA PRO A 399 -12.96 2.20 -1.89
C PRO A 399 -14.07 3.11 -1.35
N ASP A 400 -13.80 4.40 -1.25
CA ASP A 400 -14.78 5.40 -0.79
C ASP A 400 -16.12 5.23 -1.54
N HIS A 401 -17.24 5.14 -0.83
CA HIS A 401 -18.56 5.00 -1.44
C HIS A 401 -18.74 3.78 -2.39
N ALA A 402 -18.01 2.68 -2.20
CA ALA A 402 -18.10 1.46 -3.06
C ALA A 402 -19.53 0.87 -3.20
N ASP A 403 -20.38 1.04 -2.17
CA ASP A 403 -21.79 0.61 -2.14
C ASP A 403 -22.76 1.62 -2.76
N ALA A 404 -22.30 2.83 -3.08
CA ALA A 404 -23.13 3.90 -3.60
C ALA A 404 -23.33 3.80 -5.12
N SER A 405 -24.18 4.67 -5.69
CA SER A 405 -24.42 4.65 -7.13
C SER A 405 -23.18 5.10 -7.91
N ASN A 406 -22.74 4.29 -8.87
CA ASN A 406 -21.56 4.56 -9.68
C ASN A 406 -21.89 4.29 -11.17
N GLN A 407 -21.64 5.26 -12.04
CA GLN A 407 -21.91 5.15 -13.49
C GLN A 407 -20.75 4.53 -14.29
N HIS A 408 -19.53 4.49 -13.73
CA HIS A 408 -18.41 3.70 -14.26
C HIS A 408 -18.62 2.19 -14.02
N PHE A 409 -19.17 1.80 -12.87
CA PHE A 409 -19.41 0.38 -12.51
C PHE A 409 -20.88 -0.07 -12.66
N ALA A 410 -21.71 0.66 -13.41
CA ALA A 410 -23.13 0.36 -13.58
C ALA A 410 -23.36 -0.82 -14.54
N TYR A 411 -23.68 -2.00 -13.99
CA TYR A 411 -24.24 -3.12 -14.74
C TYR A 411 -25.66 -2.77 -15.25
N SER A 412 -25.77 -2.24 -16.47
CA SER A 412 -27.07 -2.05 -17.13
C SER A 412 -26.98 -2.18 -18.66
N GLY A 413 -27.61 -3.24 -19.20
CA GLY A 413 -27.86 -3.38 -20.64
C GLY A 413 -27.46 -4.70 -21.29
N GLY A 414 -26.74 -5.58 -20.60
CA GLY A 414 -26.27 -6.86 -21.18
C GLY A 414 -25.06 -6.73 -22.11
N LEU A 415 -24.52 -5.50 -22.27
CA LEU A 415 -23.10 -5.31 -22.58
C LEU A 415 -22.29 -5.70 -21.33
N GLU A 416 -21.11 -6.29 -21.55
CA GLU A 416 -20.19 -6.66 -20.46
C GLU A 416 -19.79 -5.43 -19.62
N ALA A 417 -19.35 -5.69 -18.39
CA ALA A 417 -18.92 -4.67 -17.42
C ALA A 417 -17.79 -3.82 -18.01
N THR A 418 -18.15 -2.71 -18.65
CA THR A 418 -17.30 -2.07 -19.66
C THR A 418 -16.13 -1.32 -19.04
N TYR A 419 -16.24 -1.00 -17.76
CA TYR A 419 -15.18 -0.49 -16.91
C TYR A 419 -15.16 -1.25 -15.58
N SER A 420 -13.96 -1.50 -15.08
CA SER A 420 -13.72 -2.14 -13.78
C SER A 420 -12.63 -1.37 -13.04
N CYS A 421 -12.21 -1.82 -11.85
CA CYS A 421 -11.05 -1.26 -11.16
C CYS A 421 -9.82 -1.19 -12.10
N THR A 422 -9.64 -2.18 -12.98
CA THR A 422 -8.53 -2.24 -13.95
C THR A 422 -8.58 -1.21 -15.10
N THR A 423 -9.65 -0.41 -15.19
CA THR A 423 -9.73 0.72 -16.14
C THR A 423 -8.95 1.94 -15.65
N CYS A 424 -8.94 2.17 -14.33
CA CYS A 424 -8.25 3.30 -13.71
C CYS A 424 -6.95 2.88 -13.02
N HIS A 425 -6.88 1.65 -12.52
CA HIS A 425 -5.75 1.12 -11.76
C HIS A 425 -5.08 -0.04 -12.51
N ASN A 426 -3.76 -0.20 -12.37
CA ASN A 426 -3.03 -1.37 -12.82
C ASN A 426 -2.63 -2.24 -11.60
N PRO A 427 -3.23 -3.42 -11.39
CA PRO A 427 -2.84 -4.30 -10.30
C PRO A 427 -1.43 -4.93 -10.47
N HIS A 428 -0.75 -4.67 -11.59
CA HIS A 428 0.62 -5.17 -11.85
C HIS A 428 1.71 -4.11 -11.61
N THR A 429 1.37 -2.83 -11.46
CA THR A 429 2.36 -1.84 -10.97
C THR A 429 2.52 -2.00 -9.47
N GLY A 430 3.77 -1.99 -9.00
CA GLY A 430 4.05 -1.81 -7.58
C GLY A 430 3.53 -0.48 -7.05
N TRP A 431 3.55 -0.33 -5.74
CA TRP A 431 3.38 0.96 -5.08
C TRP A 431 4.70 1.73 -5.24
N ASP A 432 4.59 2.98 -5.68
CA ASP A 432 5.67 3.94 -5.61
C ASP A 432 5.12 5.28 -5.08
N LYS A 433 6.02 6.19 -4.73
CA LYS A 433 5.70 7.46 -4.08
C LYS A 433 4.90 8.41 -4.98
N ASP A 434 5.07 8.33 -6.29
CA ASP A 434 4.43 9.19 -7.28
C ASP A 434 3.10 8.57 -7.78
N ASN A 435 3.01 7.24 -7.73
CA ASN A 435 1.84 6.43 -8.08
C ASN A 435 1.23 5.65 -6.89
N PRO A 436 0.95 6.26 -5.72
CA PRO A 436 0.46 5.52 -4.55
C PRO A 436 -0.95 4.92 -4.75
N ASN A 437 -1.65 5.34 -5.81
CA ASN A 437 -2.96 4.82 -6.23
C ASN A 437 -2.88 3.80 -7.39
N LYS A 438 -1.68 3.43 -7.85
CA LYS A 438 -1.42 2.42 -8.90
C LYS A 438 -2.22 2.65 -10.18
N LEU A 439 -2.15 3.84 -10.74
CA LEU A 439 -2.89 4.26 -11.92
C LEU A 439 -2.40 3.58 -13.21
N THR A 440 -3.31 3.30 -14.15
CA THR A 440 -2.98 2.67 -15.45
C THR A 440 -2.05 3.55 -16.28
N ASN A 441 -0.91 3.02 -16.71
CA ASN A 441 0.08 3.73 -17.54
C ASN A 441 0.68 4.99 -16.88
N HIS A 442 0.84 5.02 -15.55
CA HIS A 442 1.68 6.03 -14.89
C HIS A 442 3.12 6.00 -15.47
N PRO A 443 3.80 7.16 -15.65
CA PRO A 443 3.37 8.54 -15.38
C PRO A 443 2.59 9.21 -16.54
N ALA A 444 2.30 8.50 -17.63
CA ALA A 444 1.55 9.06 -18.76
C ALA A 444 0.06 9.32 -18.44
N THR A 445 -0.51 8.63 -17.45
CA THR A 445 -1.74 9.10 -16.79
C THR A 445 -1.46 9.70 -15.41
N ALA A 446 -2.21 10.76 -15.10
CA ALA A 446 -2.27 11.38 -13.79
C ALA A 446 -3.72 11.66 -13.40
N TYR A 447 -3.95 11.68 -12.09
CA TYR A 447 -5.18 12.13 -11.45
C TYR A 447 -4.80 12.91 -10.19
N LYS A 448 -4.37 14.15 -10.37
CA LYS A 448 -4.04 15.03 -9.23
C LYS A 448 -5.33 15.49 -8.55
N LYS A 449 -5.38 15.35 -7.23
CA LYS A 449 -6.53 15.75 -6.41
C LYS A 449 -6.40 17.22 -6.00
N GLN A 450 -7.46 17.74 -5.38
CA GLN A 450 -7.50 18.99 -4.63
C GLN A 450 -6.17 19.25 -3.88
N GLY A 451 -5.62 20.46 -4.02
CA GLY A 451 -4.35 20.87 -3.40
C GLY A 451 -3.05 20.33 -4.05
N THR A 452 -3.14 19.47 -5.07
CA THR A 452 -1.97 18.95 -5.82
C THR A 452 -2.02 19.24 -7.33
N ALA A 453 -3.20 19.49 -7.90
CA ALA A 453 -3.36 19.91 -9.29
C ALA A 453 -2.82 21.33 -9.52
N THR A 454 -2.19 21.56 -10.69
CA THR A 454 -1.91 22.92 -11.19
C THR A 454 -3.03 23.45 -12.07
N GLY A 455 -3.94 22.59 -12.52
CA GLY A 455 -5.16 22.94 -13.25
C GLY A 455 -5.05 22.81 -14.77
N ILE A 456 -4.05 22.06 -15.26
CA ILE A 456 -3.80 21.81 -16.68
C ILE A 456 -4.31 20.42 -17.09
N ALA A 457 -4.65 20.21 -18.37
CA ALA A 457 -5.17 18.92 -18.87
C ALA A 457 -4.28 17.69 -18.55
N ALA A 458 -2.98 17.88 -18.35
CA ALA A 458 -2.05 16.81 -17.99
C ALA A 458 -2.29 16.26 -16.57
N ASP A 459 -2.81 17.06 -15.64
CA ASP A 459 -3.11 16.65 -14.26
C ASP A 459 -4.28 15.65 -14.17
N PHE A 460 -5.10 15.59 -15.22
CA PHE A 460 -6.38 14.89 -15.28
C PHE A 460 -6.43 13.85 -16.41
N SER A 461 -5.27 13.48 -16.98
CA SER A 461 -5.18 12.61 -18.16
C SER A 461 -5.82 11.23 -17.96
N LEU A 462 -5.87 10.72 -16.72
CA LEU A 462 -6.62 9.50 -16.36
C LEU A 462 -8.13 9.62 -16.65
N CYS A 463 -8.72 10.80 -16.45
CA CYS A 463 -10.12 11.06 -16.78
C CYS A 463 -10.28 11.32 -18.29
N LEU A 464 -9.39 12.16 -18.84
CA LEU A 464 -9.46 12.61 -20.23
C LEU A 464 -9.09 11.54 -21.27
N GLN A 465 -8.62 10.34 -20.86
CA GLN A 465 -8.46 9.18 -21.76
C GLN A 465 -9.81 8.64 -22.29
N CYS A 466 -10.90 8.84 -21.55
CA CYS A 466 -12.26 8.47 -21.97
C CYS A 466 -13.14 9.70 -22.27
N HIS A 467 -12.93 10.79 -21.53
CA HIS A 467 -13.71 12.02 -21.59
C HIS A 467 -13.26 13.01 -22.68
N ASN A 468 -13.00 12.47 -23.87
CA ASN A 468 -12.45 13.16 -25.04
C ASN A 468 -13.33 13.01 -26.30
N GLY A 469 -14.59 12.62 -26.14
CA GLY A 469 -15.53 12.41 -27.24
C GLY A 469 -15.51 11.02 -27.87
N SER A 470 -14.43 10.23 -27.67
CA SER A 470 -14.31 8.89 -28.27
C SER A 470 -15.06 7.78 -27.53
N LYS A 471 -15.15 7.87 -26.19
CA LYS A 471 -15.79 6.87 -25.31
C LYS A 471 -16.90 7.47 -24.44
N ALA A 472 -16.64 8.67 -23.92
CA ALA A 472 -17.59 9.48 -23.17
C ALA A 472 -17.62 10.91 -23.72
N ALA A 473 -18.55 11.74 -23.24
CA ALA A 473 -18.66 13.14 -23.66
C ALA A 473 -17.33 13.89 -23.51
N ASP A 474 -16.97 14.69 -24.53
CA ASP A 474 -15.76 15.50 -24.50
C ASP A 474 -15.90 16.65 -23.51
N ILE A 475 -15.21 16.51 -22.38
CA ILE A 475 -14.88 17.63 -21.48
C ILE A 475 -13.39 18.00 -21.59
N SER A 476 -12.58 17.25 -22.37
CA SER A 476 -11.14 17.47 -22.48
C SER A 476 -10.80 18.82 -23.12
N LYS A 477 -11.66 19.31 -24.03
CA LYS A 477 -11.58 20.67 -24.59
C LYS A 477 -11.62 21.77 -23.53
N TYR A 478 -12.41 21.63 -22.46
CA TYR A 478 -12.49 22.63 -21.39
C TYR A 478 -11.18 22.80 -20.61
N TYR A 479 -10.24 21.85 -20.75
CA TYR A 479 -8.91 21.90 -20.14
C TYR A 479 -7.79 22.18 -21.17
N LYS A 480 -8.12 22.38 -22.46
CA LYS A 480 -7.15 22.45 -23.59
C LYS A 480 -7.37 23.61 -24.55
N GLU A 481 -8.60 24.02 -24.81
CA GLU A 481 -8.91 25.10 -25.76
C GLU A 481 -8.78 26.47 -25.07
N SER A 482 -7.81 27.29 -25.50
CA SER A 482 -7.50 28.58 -24.85
C SER A 482 -8.72 29.48 -24.70
N ALA A 483 -9.60 29.57 -25.71
CA ALA A 483 -10.81 30.38 -25.64
C ALA A 483 -11.78 29.95 -24.52
N LEU A 484 -11.94 28.63 -24.31
CA LEU A 484 -12.76 28.10 -23.21
C LEU A 484 -12.08 28.28 -21.85
N LEU A 485 -10.75 28.17 -21.80
CA LEU A 485 -9.96 28.43 -20.60
C LEU A 485 -10.00 29.90 -20.17
N GLU A 486 -9.91 30.84 -21.11
CA GLU A 486 -9.95 32.28 -20.85
C GLU A 486 -11.34 32.74 -20.39
N GLU A 487 -12.41 32.26 -21.03
CA GLU A 487 -13.78 32.55 -20.63
C GLU A 487 -14.22 31.82 -19.34
N SER A 488 -13.56 30.72 -18.94
CA SER A 488 -13.95 29.90 -17.77
C SER A 488 -13.85 30.66 -16.44
N GLY A 489 -14.95 30.74 -15.70
CA GLY A 489 -14.99 31.19 -14.30
C GLY A 489 -14.39 30.19 -13.30
N HIS A 490 -14.15 28.94 -13.72
CA HIS A 490 -13.47 27.91 -12.94
C HIS A 490 -11.95 27.83 -13.23
N ASN A 491 -11.44 28.65 -14.16
CA ASN A 491 -10.01 28.85 -14.34
C ASN A 491 -9.53 29.93 -13.35
N ILE A 492 -8.84 29.51 -12.29
CA ILE A 492 -8.47 30.32 -11.13
C ILE A 492 -7.02 30.09 -10.68
N ALA A 493 -6.42 31.11 -10.07
CA ALA A 493 -5.18 31.02 -9.31
C ALA A 493 -5.48 30.94 -7.81
N ALA A 494 -4.90 29.99 -7.09
CA ALA A 494 -5.11 29.80 -5.66
C ALA A 494 -4.65 31.01 -4.80
N GLU A 495 -5.32 31.20 -3.67
CA GLU A 495 -4.97 32.19 -2.62
C GLU A 495 -4.51 31.52 -1.31
N ASP A 496 -4.69 30.20 -1.16
CA ASP A 496 -4.29 29.41 0.01
C ASP A 496 -2.84 28.89 -0.04
N GLY A 497 -2.12 29.12 -1.14
CA GLY A 497 -0.75 28.66 -1.36
C GLY A 497 -0.61 27.27 -2.01
N THR A 498 -1.72 26.62 -2.36
CA THR A 498 -1.71 25.42 -3.21
C THR A 498 -1.28 25.75 -4.65
N PRO A 499 -0.84 24.76 -5.46
CA PRO A 499 -0.22 25.05 -6.77
C PRO A 499 -1.23 25.30 -7.92
N LEU A 500 -2.53 25.45 -7.63
CA LEU A 500 -3.55 25.63 -8.66
C LEU A 500 -3.43 27.01 -9.33
N ASN A 501 -3.26 27.01 -10.65
CA ASN A 501 -3.25 28.18 -11.52
C ASN A 501 -3.83 27.79 -12.89
N GLY A 502 -5.11 27.40 -12.88
CA GLY A 502 -5.76 26.71 -13.98
C GLY A 502 -7.20 26.31 -13.64
N GLN A 503 -7.75 25.33 -14.36
CA GLN A 503 -9.10 24.82 -14.11
C GLN A 503 -9.17 23.97 -12.83
N LEU A 504 -10.28 24.08 -12.09
CA LEU A 504 -10.59 23.22 -10.93
C LEU A 504 -10.36 21.73 -11.23
N ALA A 505 -9.92 20.97 -10.22
CA ALA A 505 -9.66 19.55 -10.35
C ALA A 505 -10.96 18.74 -10.38
N CYS A 506 -10.97 17.63 -11.13
CA CYS A 506 -12.16 16.77 -11.19
C CYS A 506 -12.57 16.23 -9.81
N ALA A 507 -11.59 16.04 -8.92
CA ALA A 507 -11.74 15.62 -7.52
C ALA A 507 -12.41 16.66 -6.60
N ASP A 508 -12.62 17.89 -7.06
CA ASP A 508 -13.25 18.96 -6.28
C ASP A 508 -14.78 18.85 -6.32
N CYS A 509 -15.32 18.27 -7.40
CA CYS A 509 -16.75 18.12 -7.66
C CYS A 509 -17.23 16.67 -7.77
N HIS A 510 -16.37 15.70 -8.09
CA HIS A 510 -16.73 14.29 -8.30
C HIS A 510 -16.04 13.32 -7.33
N GLU A 511 -16.76 12.25 -6.95
CA GLU A 511 -16.20 11.04 -6.36
C GLU A 511 -15.99 9.98 -7.46
N THR A 512 -14.81 9.36 -7.54
CA THR A 512 -14.47 8.40 -8.61
C THR A 512 -15.08 7.01 -8.40
N HIS A 513 -15.30 6.62 -7.15
CA HIS A 513 -15.67 5.27 -6.72
C HIS A 513 -17.17 5.07 -6.47
N GLY A 514 -17.94 6.14 -6.31
CA GLY A 514 -19.41 6.11 -6.17
C GLY A 514 -19.95 7.37 -5.49
N SER A 515 -21.25 7.64 -5.62
CA SER A 515 -21.91 8.68 -4.81
C SER A 515 -23.41 8.40 -4.63
N ASN A 516 -23.97 8.98 -3.58
CA ASN A 516 -25.42 9.07 -3.36
C ASN A 516 -26.08 10.10 -4.30
N ASN A 517 -25.29 10.98 -4.93
CA ASN A 517 -25.75 12.02 -5.84
C ASN A 517 -25.71 11.60 -7.30
N LEU A 518 -26.57 12.21 -8.12
CA LEU A 518 -26.48 12.06 -9.57
C LEU A 518 -25.14 12.60 -10.08
N LYS A 519 -24.68 12.08 -11.23
CA LYS A 519 -23.41 12.44 -11.88
C LYS A 519 -22.17 12.19 -11.02
N MET A 520 -22.28 11.34 -9.99
CA MET A 520 -21.18 11.00 -9.08
C MET A 520 -20.59 12.23 -8.38
N LEU A 521 -21.45 13.19 -8.03
CA LEU A 521 -21.03 14.44 -7.39
C LEU A 521 -20.82 14.28 -5.88
N LYS A 522 -19.85 14.98 -5.31
CA LYS A 522 -19.53 14.89 -3.87
C LYS A 522 -20.68 15.42 -3.01
N GLU A 523 -20.86 14.86 -1.82
CA GLU A 523 -21.71 15.49 -0.80
C GLU A 523 -21.00 16.68 -0.15
N ASN A 524 -19.68 16.60 0.06
CA ASN A 524 -18.86 17.69 0.57
C ASN A 524 -18.20 18.45 -0.60
N LEU A 525 -18.62 19.70 -0.80
CA LEU A 525 -18.04 20.62 -1.76
C LEU A 525 -17.32 21.74 -0.99
N GLY A 526 -16.18 22.19 -1.50
CA GLY A 526 -15.25 23.07 -0.77
C GLY A 526 -14.08 22.32 -0.15
N ASN A 527 -13.00 23.06 0.09
CA ASN A 527 -11.76 22.53 0.68
C ASN A 527 -11.93 22.10 2.15
N ALA A 528 -12.91 22.67 2.86
CA ALA A 528 -13.23 22.38 4.26
C ALA A 528 -14.43 21.42 4.40
N PRO A 529 -14.52 20.62 5.48
CA PRO A 529 -15.72 19.84 5.80
C PRO A 529 -16.91 20.74 6.15
N VAL A 530 -18.03 20.58 5.43
CA VAL A 530 -19.29 21.30 5.69
C VAL A 530 -20.24 20.45 6.56
N ALA A 531 -21.00 21.11 7.44
CA ALA A 531 -22.01 20.45 8.26
C ALA A 531 -23.09 19.77 7.38
N ASP A 532 -23.72 18.68 7.87
CA ASP A 532 -24.60 17.84 7.04
C ASP A 532 -25.76 18.56 6.34
N LYS A 533 -26.30 19.62 6.96
CA LYS A 533 -27.33 20.49 6.36
C LYS A 533 -26.83 21.33 5.17
N ASN A 534 -25.51 21.55 5.07
CA ASN A 534 -24.88 22.33 4.02
C ASN A 534 -24.41 21.44 2.85
N LYS A 535 -24.22 20.13 3.06
CA LYS A 535 -23.82 19.17 2.02
C LYS A 535 -24.74 19.22 0.79
N TYR A 536 -24.20 18.89 -0.38
CA TYR A 536 -24.99 18.70 -1.60
C TYR A 536 -25.70 17.34 -1.57
N LYS A 537 -27.02 17.35 -1.80
CA LYS A 537 -27.85 16.15 -1.93
C LYS A 537 -28.81 16.34 -3.11
N THR A 538 -28.72 15.46 -4.10
CA THR A 538 -29.61 15.48 -5.28
C THR A 538 -31.01 14.99 -4.90
N THR A 539 -32.05 15.56 -5.53
CA THR A 539 -33.46 15.17 -5.31
C THR A 539 -34.03 14.39 -6.49
N GLY A 540 -34.65 13.24 -6.22
CA GLY A 540 -35.17 12.36 -7.28
C GLY A 540 -34.08 11.74 -8.15
N THR A 541 -34.45 11.31 -9.36
CA THR A 541 -33.59 10.52 -10.28
C THR A 541 -33.13 11.27 -11.53
N GLY A 542 -33.60 12.50 -11.74
CA GLY A 542 -33.28 13.33 -12.90
C GLY A 542 -32.42 14.54 -12.56
N TRP A 543 -31.56 14.96 -13.50
CA TRP A 543 -30.92 16.28 -13.39
C TRP A 543 -31.94 17.35 -13.77
N THR A 544 -32.51 18.00 -12.76
CA THR A 544 -33.49 19.09 -12.91
C THR A 544 -32.83 20.44 -12.66
N ILE A 545 -33.53 21.51 -13.04
CA ILE A 545 -33.13 22.90 -12.78
C ILE A 545 -32.85 23.13 -11.28
N GLN A 546 -33.68 22.59 -10.40
CA GLN A 546 -33.51 22.70 -8.95
C GLN A 546 -32.28 21.92 -8.44
N ASN A 547 -31.98 20.76 -9.03
CA ASN A 547 -30.78 19.98 -8.68
C ASN A 547 -29.49 20.67 -9.14
N GLU A 548 -29.54 21.40 -10.26
CA GLU A 548 -28.43 22.19 -10.80
C GLU A 548 -28.20 23.46 -9.98
N GLN A 549 -29.24 24.26 -9.75
CA GLN A 549 -29.20 25.44 -8.87
C GLN A 549 -28.68 25.04 -7.47
N SER A 550 -29.23 23.98 -6.88
CA SER A 550 -28.81 23.45 -5.57
C SER A 550 -27.34 23.01 -5.54
N PHE A 551 -26.79 22.53 -6.66
CA PHE A 551 -25.38 22.16 -6.79
C PHE A 551 -24.49 23.40 -6.89
N CYS A 552 -24.69 24.24 -7.89
CA CYS A 552 -23.87 25.43 -8.14
C CYS A 552 -23.87 26.39 -6.94
N LEU A 553 -25.03 26.58 -6.30
CA LEU A 553 -25.16 27.44 -5.11
C LEU A 553 -24.45 26.91 -3.86
N LYS A 554 -23.92 25.67 -3.83
CA LYS A 554 -23.04 25.25 -2.73
C LYS A 554 -21.69 25.94 -2.75
N CYS A 555 -21.12 26.18 -3.92
CA CYS A 555 -19.83 26.88 -4.06
C CYS A 555 -20.00 28.41 -4.20
N HIS A 556 -21.18 28.86 -4.63
CA HIS A 556 -21.51 30.27 -4.85
C HIS A 556 -22.27 30.93 -3.68
N ASP A 557 -22.38 30.31 -2.50
CA ASP A 557 -23.06 30.91 -1.33
C ASP A 557 -22.26 32.02 -0.63
N GLY A 558 -21.02 32.30 -1.05
CA GLY A 558 -20.08 33.21 -0.38
C GLY A 558 -19.49 32.66 0.92
N GLY A 559 -19.88 31.47 1.34
CA GLY A 559 -19.43 30.79 2.56
C GLY A 559 -18.40 29.69 2.28
N THR A 560 -18.68 28.83 1.30
CA THR A 560 -17.81 27.75 0.83
C THR A 560 -16.53 28.28 0.20
N GLU A 561 -15.43 27.58 0.44
CA GLU A 561 -14.08 28.01 0.09
C GLU A 561 -13.44 27.01 -0.90
N LEU A 562 -13.14 27.52 -2.10
CA LEU A 562 -12.36 27.00 -3.24
C LEU A 562 -10.96 27.61 -3.34
N TYR A 563 -9.91 26.94 -2.88
CA TYR A 563 -8.51 27.35 -3.07
C TYR A 563 -8.20 28.76 -2.51
N GLY A 564 -8.69 29.03 -1.31
CA GLY A 564 -8.68 30.34 -0.65
C GLY A 564 -9.78 31.29 -1.10
N LYS A 565 -10.39 31.08 -2.27
CA LYS A 565 -11.46 31.94 -2.81
C LYS A 565 -12.85 31.54 -2.31
N LYS A 566 -13.78 32.50 -2.33
CA LYS A 566 -15.22 32.26 -2.12
C LYS A 566 -16.01 32.91 -3.25
N ALA A 567 -16.80 32.14 -3.98
CA ALA A 567 -17.67 32.70 -5.02
C ALA A 567 -18.97 33.20 -4.39
N ALA A 568 -19.44 34.38 -4.79
CA ALA A 568 -20.64 35.01 -4.24
C ALA A 568 -21.75 35.11 -5.30
N TYR A 569 -22.94 34.61 -4.96
CA TYR A 569 -24.14 34.68 -5.78
C TYR A 569 -24.91 35.98 -5.52
N ASN A 570 -24.97 36.85 -6.54
CA ASN A 570 -25.75 38.09 -6.44
C ASN A 570 -27.24 37.83 -6.72
N LYS A 571 -28.00 37.53 -5.67
CA LYS A 571 -29.46 37.33 -5.69
C LYS A 571 -30.29 38.58 -6.07
N GLU A 572 -29.67 39.76 -6.15
CA GLU A 572 -30.35 40.99 -6.57
C GLU A 572 -30.35 41.18 -8.10
N LEU A 573 -29.56 40.39 -8.84
CA LEU A 573 -29.67 40.35 -10.30
C LEU A 573 -31.01 39.73 -10.69
N LYS A 574 -31.74 40.39 -11.59
CA LYS A 574 -33.05 39.96 -12.07
C LYS A 574 -33.01 38.57 -12.72
N GLU A 575 -31.92 38.28 -13.41
CA GLU A 575 -31.63 37.02 -14.09
C GLU A 575 -31.42 35.86 -13.10
N HIS A 576 -31.01 36.17 -11.86
CA HIS A 576 -30.90 35.22 -10.77
C HIS A 576 -32.21 35.04 -9.97
N GLN A 577 -33.23 35.87 -10.21
CA GLN A 577 -34.55 35.75 -9.57
C GLN A 577 -35.51 34.84 -10.36
N ASP A 578 -35.11 34.36 -11.54
CA ASP A 578 -35.88 33.38 -12.30
C ASP A 578 -35.56 31.95 -11.83
N GLU A 579 -36.35 31.45 -10.88
CA GLU A 579 -36.27 30.06 -10.41
C GLU A 579 -36.51 29.01 -11.53
N SER A 580 -37.06 29.42 -12.68
CA SER A 580 -37.29 28.55 -13.84
C SER A 580 -36.12 28.51 -14.83
N ALA A 581 -35.11 29.38 -14.67
CA ALA A 581 -33.88 29.36 -15.45
C ALA A 581 -32.83 28.42 -14.84
N SER A 582 -32.10 27.68 -15.68
CA SER A 582 -30.95 26.88 -15.23
C SER A 582 -29.68 27.73 -15.21
N CYS A 583 -28.75 27.46 -14.29
CA CYS A 583 -27.45 28.14 -14.27
C CYS A 583 -26.74 27.97 -15.63
N SER A 584 -26.90 26.79 -16.22
CA SER A 584 -26.40 26.43 -17.55
C SER A 584 -26.99 27.23 -18.72
N SER A 585 -28.22 27.74 -18.65
CA SER A 585 -28.78 28.54 -19.77
C SER A 585 -28.08 29.89 -19.96
N CYS A 586 -27.36 30.37 -18.94
CA CYS A 586 -26.64 31.64 -18.97
C CYS A 586 -25.12 31.48 -18.84
N HIS A 587 -24.64 30.54 -18.01
CA HIS A 587 -23.20 30.26 -17.82
C HIS A 587 -22.67 29.12 -18.70
N GLY A 588 -23.53 28.40 -19.42
CA GLY A 588 -23.12 27.39 -20.38
C GLY A 588 -22.73 27.97 -21.75
N THR A 589 -22.19 27.10 -22.58
CA THR A 589 -21.92 27.32 -24.01
C THR A 589 -22.57 26.20 -24.83
N GLY A 590 -22.69 26.40 -26.14
CA GLY A 590 -23.39 25.48 -27.04
C GLY A 590 -24.90 25.68 -27.08
N SER A 591 -25.55 24.95 -27.99
CA SER A 591 -26.98 25.11 -28.34
C SER A 591 -27.90 24.02 -27.79
N ASP A 592 -27.36 22.97 -27.16
CA ASP A 592 -28.14 21.91 -26.52
C ASP A 592 -27.95 21.91 -24.99
N ALA A 593 -29.03 21.63 -24.26
CA ALA A 593 -29.04 21.72 -22.80
C ALA A 593 -28.05 20.79 -22.08
N LYS A 594 -27.64 19.66 -22.69
CA LYS A 594 -26.63 18.77 -22.11
C LYS A 594 -25.22 19.34 -22.26
N GLU A 595 -24.95 20.07 -23.33
CA GLU A 595 -23.69 20.79 -23.51
C GLU A 595 -23.62 22.04 -22.64
N GLN A 596 -24.71 22.80 -22.56
CA GLN A 596 -24.83 23.94 -21.65
C GLN A 596 -24.60 23.52 -20.18
N MET A 597 -25.18 22.39 -19.76
CA MET A 597 -24.94 21.78 -18.44
C MET A 597 -23.48 21.34 -18.24
N ARG A 598 -22.82 20.74 -19.25
CA ARG A 598 -21.40 20.34 -19.15
C ARG A 598 -20.49 21.56 -19.04
N SER A 599 -20.61 22.49 -19.96
CA SER A 599 -19.80 23.71 -20.02
C SER A 599 -19.97 24.54 -18.75
N ALA A 600 -21.19 24.75 -18.23
CA ALA A 600 -21.40 25.48 -16.98
C ALA A 600 -20.73 24.84 -15.75
N ALA A 601 -20.43 23.53 -15.77
CA ALA A 601 -19.68 22.88 -14.70
C ALA A 601 -18.15 22.91 -14.93
N HIS A 602 -17.68 22.79 -16.17
CA HIS A 602 -16.26 22.57 -16.50
C HIS A 602 -15.53 23.82 -17.04
N ALA A 603 -16.26 24.77 -17.63
CA ALA A 603 -15.77 26.07 -18.10
C ALA A 603 -16.93 27.08 -18.15
N PRO A 604 -17.54 27.45 -17.00
CA PRO A 604 -18.67 28.38 -16.99
C PRO A 604 -18.26 29.74 -17.55
N LYS A 605 -19.06 30.30 -18.45
CA LYS A 605 -18.78 31.61 -19.03
C LYS A 605 -18.78 32.70 -17.95
N LYS A 606 -17.66 33.42 -17.83
CA LYS A 606 -17.56 34.72 -17.17
C LYS A 606 -18.49 35.71 -17.88
N LEU A 607 -19.71 35.85 -17.35
CA LEU A 607 -20.63 36.89 -17.83
C LEU A 607 -20.07 38.25 -17.44
N LYS A 608 -19.72 39.05 -18.47
CA LYS A 608 -19.46 40.47 -18.27
C LYS A 608 -20.79 41.12 -17.91
N LEU A 609 -20.98 41.43 -16.63
CA LEU A 609 -21.93 42.47 -16.25
C LEU A 609 -21.47 43.74 -16.94
N GLU A 610 -22.24 44.22 -17.91
CA GLU A 610 -22.05 45.59 -18.39
C GLU A 610 -22.20 46.52 -17.17
N PRO A 611 -21.32 47.53 -17.00
CA PRO A 611 -21.44 48.43 -15.86
C PRO A 611 -22.82 49.05 -15.93
N VAL A 612 -23.59 48.93 -14.84
CA VAL A 612 -24.85 49.64 -14.71
C VAL A 612 -24.51 51.12 -14.78
N ILE A 613 -24.75 51.72 -15.94
CA ILE A 613 -24.68 53.17 -16.11
C ILE A 613 -25.85 53.68 -15.29
N ASP A 614 -25.56 54.18 -14.09
CA ASP A 614 -26.52 54.88 -13.26
C ASP A 614 -27.12 56.01 -14.11
N GLN A 615 -28.35 55.80 -14.57
CA GLN A 615 -29.13 56.86 -15.17
C GLN A 615 -29.54 57.80 -14.04
N GLU A 616 -28.64 58.73 -13.71
CA GLU A 616 -28.97 59.88 -12.86
C GLU A 616 -30.29 60.46 -13.36
N SER A 617 -31.27 60.50 -12.47
CA SER A 617 -32.63 60.87 -12.82
C SER A 617 -32.66 62.32 -13.33
N ASP A 618 -32.99 62.50 -14.62
CA ASP A 618 -33.09 63.81 -15.27
C ASP A 618 -34.21 64.66 -14.63
N ALA A 619 -33.86 65.32 -13.53
CA ALA A 619 -34.66 66.31 -12.84
C ALA A 619 -34.56 67.64 -13.60
N GLY A 620 -35.16 67.65 -14.80
CA GLY A 620 -34.88 68.63 -15.85
C GLY A 620 -34.97 70.11 -15.44
N ILE A 621 -33.99 70.87 -15.92
CA ILE A 621 -33.96 72.34 -15.88
C ILE A 621 -33.92 72.85 -17.33
N PRO A 622 -34.86 73.72 -17.76
CA PRO A 622 -34.86 74.26 -19.11
C PRO A 622 -33.76 75.32 -19.29
N GLY A 623 -32.79 75.06 -20.18
CA GLY A 623 -31.66 75.95 -20.48
C GLY A 623 -31.34 76.01 -21.98
N GLU A 624 -31.15 77.22 -22.49
CA GLU A 624 -31.07 77.63 -23.91
C GLU A 624 -30.13 76.86 -24.85
N ALA A 625 -30.39 77.01 -26.15
CA ALA A 625 -29.67 76.33 -27.22
C ALA A 625 -28.49 77.15 -27.79
N THR A 626 -27.34 76.50 -27.95
CA THR A 626 -26.36 76.79 -29.02
C THR A 626 -25.89 75.47 -29.59
N GLY A 627 -26.11 75.24 -30.89
CA GLY A 627 -25.71 74.01 -31.57
C GLY A 627 -24.30 74.07 -32.14
N GLN A 628 -23.65 72.92 -32.24
CA GLN A 628 -22.49 72.73 -33.12
C GLN A 628 -22.46 71.27 -33.61
N GLU A 629 -22.68 71.07 -34.90
CA GLU A 629 -22.56 69.75 -35.53
C GLU A 629 -21.09 69.32 -35.54
N THR A 630 -20.81 68.06 -35.19
CA THR A 630 -19.49 67.46 -35.42
C THR A 630 -19.68 66.05 -35.99
N GLU A 631 -19.43 65.92 -37.29
CA GLU A 631 -19.55 64.67 -38.06
C GLU A 631 -18.41 63.71 -37.69
N ILE A 632 -18.67 62.69 -36.86
CA ILE A 632 -17.69 61.62 -36.60
C ILE A 632 -17.90 60.49 -37.59
N LYS A 633 -16.96 60.37 -38.51
CA LYS A 633 -16.94 59.39 -39.59
C LYS A 633 -16.44 58.04 -39.08
N SER A 634 -17.21 56.97 -39.31
CA SER A 634 -16.78 55.60 -39.01
C SER A 634 -15.87 55.07 -40.13
N GLU A 635 -14.59 54.83 -39.84
CA GLU A 635 -13.71 54.05 -40.73
C GLU A 635 -13.83 52.56 -40.43
N SER A 636 -14.40 51.81 -41.37
CA SER A 636 -14.46 50.35 -41.36
C SER A 636 -13.33 49.79 -42.24
N THR A 637 -12.24 49.32 -41.64
CA THR A 637 -11.18 48.60 -42.38
C THR A 637 -11.63 47.18 -42.69
N GLU A 638 -12.18 46.98 -43.88
CA GLU A 638 -12.33 45.65 -44.47
C GLU A 638 -10.94 45.11 -44.86
N ALA A 639 -10.67 43.84 -44.55
CA ALA A 639 -9.45 43.15 -44.92
C ALA A 639 -9.79 41.90 -45.74
N GLU A 640 -9.80 42.03 -47.07
CA GLU A 640 -9.92 40.86 -47.95
C GLU A 640 -8.74 39.90 -47.72
N THR A 641 -9.03 38.61 -47.54
CA THR A 641 -8.03 37.54 -47.63
C THR A 641 -8.57 36.48 -48.58
N GLN A 642 -7.91 36.30 -49.72
CA GLN A 642 -8.42 35.48 -50.82
C GLN A 642 -8.23 33.99 -50.56
N THR A 643 -9.27 33.21 -50.82
CA THR A 643 -9.27 31.75 -50.76
C THR A 643 -8.40 31.15 -51.86
N GLN A 644 -7.58 30.14 -51.53
CA GLN A 644 -7.05 29.19 -52.53
C GLN A 644 -7.31 27.75 -52.09
N THR A 645 -8.09 27.04 -52.90
CA THR A 645 -8.40 25.61 -52.74
C THR A 645 -7.54 24.80 -53.73
N PRO A 646 -6.78 23.78 -53.29
CA PRO A 646 -6.22 22.76 -54.17
C PRO A 646 -7.25 21.63 -54.37
N THR A 647 -7.47 21.22 -55.62
CA THR A 647 -8.38 20.14 -55.98
C THR A 647 -7.74 18.75 -55.86
N GLU A 648 -8.53 17.73 -55.54
CA GLU A 648 -8.21 16.31 -55.77
C GLU A 648 -8.04 16.02 -57.29
N PRO A 649 -7.37 14.92 -57.70
CA PRO A 649 -8.16 13.74 -58.06
C PRO A 649 -7.51 12.34 -57.92
N GLU A 650 -8.39 11.33 -57.87
CA GLU A 650 -8.28 9.95 -58.42
C GLU A 650 -7.26 8.91 -57.89
N GLN A 651 -7.77 8.02 -57.04
CA GLN A 651 -7.84 6.54 -57.22
C GLN A 651 -6.78 5.79 -58.07
N ALA A 652 -6.13 4.77 -57.46
CA ALA A 652 -6.02 3.42 -58.06
C ALA A 652 -5.51 2.31 -57.09
N LYS A 653 -6.36 1.28 -56.90
CA LYS A 653 -6.10 -0.18 -56.81
C LYS A 653 -4.95 -0.82 -55.98
N ASP A 654 -5.37 -1.81 -55.19
CA ASP A 654 -4.89 -3.21 -55.12
C ASP A 654 -3.39 -3.54 -55.23
N ALA A 655 -2.80 -4.02 -54.12
CA ALA A 655 -1.84 -5.12 -54.14
C ALA A 655 -1.87 -5.92 -52.83
N GLN A 656 -1.97 -7.25 -52.92
CA GLN A 656 -1.65 -8.16 -51.80
C GLN A 656 -0.17 -8.51 -51.85
N ALA A 657 0.47 -8.63 -50.68
CA ALA A 657 1.75 -9.32 -50.55
C ALA A 657 1.84 -10.00 -49.19
N ALA A 658 2.06 -11.32 -49.19
CA ALA A 658 2.37 -12.12 -48.00
C ALA A 658 3.54 -13.03 -48.33
N VAL A 659 4.63 -12.93 -47.55
CA VAL A 659 5.79 -13.83 -47.59
C VAL A 659 6.30 -13.94 -46.15
N GLY A 660 6.61 -15.16 -45.69
CA GLY A 660 7.34 -15.43 -44.45
C GLY A 660 8.86 -15.46 -44.71
N PRO A 661 9.61 -16.46 -44.22
CA PRO A 661 9.16 -17.64 -43.49
C PRO A 661 8.70 -17.36 -42.06
#